data_AF-A0A1Y4U9S1-F1
#
_entry.id   AF-A0A1Y4U9S1-F1
#
_cell.length_a   1.000
_cell.length_b   1.000
_cell.length_c   1.000
_cell.angle_alpha   90.00
_cell.angle_beta   90.00
_cell.angle_gamma   90.00
#
_symmetry.space_group_name_H-M   'P 1'
#
loop_
_entity.id
_entity.type
_entity.pdbx_description
1 polymer ?
#
loop_
_entity_poly.entity_id
_entity_poly.type
_entity_poly.pdbx_seq_one_letter_code
_entity_poly.pdbx_strand_id
1 'polypeptide(L)'
;MQQSKILLLKFAFLLCSLPALAQGGGSITVSGVVTSAEDKAPLVGVHVLSGSTSGVSTLGDGSYSIVVTPGTVLSYHYIGFKVAEFTVPEGTAKLTHDVELQPEAQALDDVVVIAYGVRKKGTITGSVSTVKAEKVESTPTAAFDQALQGQVPGLTVMSNTGEPSVAATFTIRGTNSINSGTAPLYILDGIPISSSDFNAINPSDIESISVLKDASSTSIYGSRASNGVVVITTKRGRMAEKPIISYRMQLGFSQIAKGNWDLMNTEERIQYEKEIGLTDGKDYNLLSQTDICWLDEVYNNAAMLQNYELSVSGANEKTNYYVSGGYYSQEGIALGSNFDRYSIRANIEQRAAKWLKIGTNTMLNYQDIEQADDGEYTLVTPISAARFMLPYWNPYNPDGSLASVNDGSWKGDGQNPLEWIKNNQRSYKKYKLVSSIFAEATIIEGLTFKSQFNVDFSHMTGLSTSAPSYAPNLGQGNAQRLSSDALTLSVTNTLNYQFQKDKHSFNFLLGQEGVNYHYEGFTLRAEGQNNDKLVNITSGTRVTSWSDTTDDDYSYMSVFGRGEYNYDQRYYADIALRTDASSRFGTGHRWGGFWSVGLMWNLRNEAFMENVSRWLSNAQISFSTGTSGNSSIPNYEHLALVSGGLNYYGDAGMAPSQPGNEDLGWEKTWTTNLGFHFGFWNRLNVDFELYNKRTSDMLMQVPQSYADKGYGYYWDNIGVMVNRGAEVNLSGTVVATKDFAWSLNANFSYNKNKILELYNGVQEYEMSATSMKLVVGHDSGEFYVNRFAGVNPANGDALWYTKDGEITTEMRDEDKVLVGKSMNAPWAGGFGTNLSWKGISLSAQFSWVADRWMINNDRYFDESNGRYSAYNQSRKLLDRWKKPGDITDIPRHGVYTEFDDRLLEDASFLRLKNLMLSYSFPQELLRKTRFINGIRIYAQAQNLFTFTKFSGLDPEGIGNMYQAQYPMSRQFTFGLDLTF
;
A
#
# COMPACT_ATOMS: atom_id res chain seq x y z
N MET A 1 -32.45 3.42 -5.65
CA MET A 1 -31.11 2.85 -5.91
C MET A 1 -31.04 1.84 -7.07
N GLN A 2 -32.11 1.12 -7.45
CA GLN A 2 -32.09 0.22 -8.64
C GLN A 2 -32.07 0.94 -10.01
N GLN A 3 -32.52 2.20 -10.09
CA GLN A 3 -32.57 2.94 -11.38
C GLN A 3 -31.23 3.50 -11.86
N SER A 4 -30.26 3.73 -10.96
CA SER A 4 -28.92 4.25 -11.31
C SER A 4 -28.05 3.21 -12.01
N LYS A 5 -28.22 1.92 -11.67
CA LYS A 5 -27.46 0.78 -12.25
C LYS A 5 -27.79 0.53 -13.73
N ILE A 6 -28.98 0.93 -14.18
CA ILE A 6 -29.44 0.74 -15.56
C ILE A 6 -29.02 1.93 -16.47
N LEU A 7 -28.70 3.09 -15.90
CA LEU A 7 -28.37 4.29 -16.66
C LEU A 7 -26.94 4.24 -17.24
N LEU A 8 -25.98 3.70 -16.48
CA LEU A 8 -24.59 3.49 -16.93
C LEU A 8 -24.49 2.46 -18.07
N LEU A 9 -25.30 1.41 -18.03
CA LEU A 9 -25.37 0.40 -19.09
C LEU A 9 -25.98 0.96 -20.40
N LYS A 10 -26.88 1.95 -20.29
CA LYS A 10 -27.53 2.59 -21.45
C LYS A 10 -26.70 3.73 -22.04
N PHE A 11 -25.82 4.37 -21.26
CA PHE A 11 -24.94 5.44 -21.75
C PHE A 11 -23.77 4.89 -22.60
N ALA A 12 -23.32 3.66 -22.32
CA ALA A 12 -22.28 2.99 -23.11
C ALA A 12 -22.73 2.60 -24.54
N PHE A 13 -24.04 2.52 -24.80
CA PHE A 13 -24.58 2.09 -26.10
C PHE A 13 -24.92 3.23 -27.06
N LEU A 14 -24.83 4.50 -26.64
CA LEU A 14 -25.33 5.65 -27.42
C LEU A 14 -24.22 6.55 -28.02
N LEU A 15 -22.93 6.27 -27.79
CA LEU A 15 -21.80 7.11 -28.22
C LEU A 15 -21.05 6.61 -29.47
N CYS A 16 -21.53 5.56 -30.14
CA CYS A 16 -20.92 5.02 -31.35
C CYS A 16 -21.84 5.17 -32.58
N SER A 17 -21.97 6.39 -33.12
CA SER A 17 -22.50 6.58 -34.47
C SER A 17 -22.09 7.92 -35.10
N LEU A 18 -20.94 7.95 -35.77
CA LEU A 18 -20.68 8.88 -36.88
C LEU A 18 -19.92 8.15 -38.01
N PRO A 19 -20.30 8.36 -39.29
CA PRO A 19 -19.77 7.62 -40.43
C PRO A 19 -18.48 8.22 -40.98
N ALA A 20 -17.54 7.35 -41.37
CA ALA A 20 -16.35 7.70 -42.12
C ALA A 20 -16.63 7.70 -43.64
N LEU A 21 -16.22 8.76 -44.33
CA LEU A 21 -16.12 8.87 -45.79
C LEU A 21 -14.66 9.20 -46.16
N ALA A 22 -14.03 8.38 -47.00
CA ALA A 22 -12.91 8.74 -47.90
C ALA A 22 -12.74 7.59 -48.92
N GLN A 23 -13.09 7.79 -50.20
CA GLN A 23 -12.22 8.20 -51.32
C GLN A 23 -11.17 7.16 -51.75
N GLY A 24 -11.33 6.66 -52.98
CA GLY A 24 -10.41 5.73 -53.64
C GLY A 24 -9.29 6.45 -54.39
N GLY A 25 -8.06 5.95 -54.19
CA GLY A 25 -6.86 6.27 -54.96
C GLY A 25 -6.20 4.98 -55.46
N GLY A 26 -5.52 5.04 -56.60
CA GLY A 26 -4.90 3.87 -57.26
C GLY A 26 -3.83 3.17 -56.43
N SER A 27 -3.74 1.85 -56.56
CA SER A 27 -2.90 0.99 -55.72
C SER A 27 -1.65 0.44 -56.42
N ILE A 28 -0.59 0.21 -55.62
CA ILE A 28 0.70 -0.41 -55.95
C ILE A 28 0.83 -1.70 -55.13
N THR A 29 1.32 -2.78 -55.74
CA THR A 29 1.67 -4.00 -55.00
C THR A 29 3.15 -4.01 -54.62
N VAL A 30 3.48 -4.08 -53.34
CA VAL A 30 4.84 -4.22 -52.81
C VAL A 30 5.05 -5.65 -52.31
N SER A 31 6.11 -6.32 -52.76
CA SER A 31 6.45 -7.69 -52.34
C SER A 31 7.92 -7.82 -51.96
N GLY A 32 8.30 -8.78 -51.12
CA GLY A 32 9.71 -9.01 -50.77
C GLY A 32 9.88 -10.07 -49.69
N VAL A 33 11.09 -10.23 -49.17
CA VAL A 33 11.44 -11.17 -48.10
C VAL A 33 11.99 -10.41 -46.90
N VAL A 34 11.55 -10.77 -45.70
CA VAL A 34 12.10 -10.23 -44.44
C VAL A 34 13.03 -11.26 -43.81
N THR A 35 14.25 -10.85 -43.49
CA THR A 35 15.28 -11.70 -42.87
C THR A 35 15.86 -11.05 -41.61
N SER A 36 16.47 -11.86 -40.75
CA SER A 36 17.21 -11.38 -39.57
C SER A 36 18.60 -10.88 -39.98
N ALA A 37 19.00 -9.72 -39.47
CA ALA A 37 20.32 -9.17 -39.75
C ALA A 37 21.47 -9.95 -39.06
N GLU A 38 21.17 -10.73 -38.01
CA GLU A 38 22.17 -11.46 -37.22
C GLU A 38 22.60 -12.78 -37.90
N ASP A 39 21.65 -13.55 -38.40
CA ASP A 39 21.86 -14.92 -38.91
C ASP A 39 21.35 -15.13 -40.34
N LYS A 40 20.80 -14.08 -40.98
CA LYS A 40 20.19 -14.11 -42.32
C LYS A 40 19.04 -15.10 -42.46
N ALA A 41 18.48 -15.59 -41.34
CA ALA A 41 17.34 -16.49 -41.37
C ALA A 41 16.07 -15.74 -41.80
N PRO A 42 15.18 -16.35 -42.62
CA PRO A 42 13.91 -15.76 -42.97
C PRO A 42 13.02 -15.62 -41.73
N LEU A 43 12.46 -14.42 -41.54
CA LEU A 43 11.62 -14.11 -40.39
C LEU A 43 10.16 -14.37 -40.73
N VAL A 44 9.57 -15.38 -40.08
CA VAL A 44 8.18 -15.79 -40.28
C VAL A 44 7.26 -15.06 -39.30
N GLY A 45 6.20 -14.43 -39.81
CA GLY A 45 5.22 -13.70 -39.01
C GLY A 45 5.59 -12.25 -38.70
N VAL A 46 6.49 -11.64 -39.48
CA VAL A 46 6.74 -10.19 -39.42
C VAL A 46 5.51 -9.47 -39.92
N HIS A 47 4.97 -8.55 -39.13
CA HIS A 47 3.85 -7.73 -39.52
C HIS A 47 4.34 -6.56 -40.38
N VAL A 48 4.01 -6.60 -41.67
CA VAL A 48 4.22 -5.51 -42.62
C VAL A 48 2.94 -4.69 -42.67
N LEU A 49 2.97 -3.50 -42.07
CA LEU A 49 1.81 -2.63 -41.91
C LEU A 49 1.89 -1.45 -42.86
N SER A 50 0.74 -1.03 -43.36
CA SER A 50 0.51 0.16 -44.18
C SER A 50 -0.44 1.06 -43.41
N GLY A 51 0.09 1.88 -42.50
CA GLY A 51 -0.70 2.62 -41.52
C GLY A 51 -1.51 1.70 -40.59
N SER A 52 -2.65 2.18 -40.08
CA SER A 52 -3.44 1.52 -39.02
C SER A 52 -4.58 0.59 -39.48
N THR A 53 -4.68 0.24 -40.77
CA THR A 53 -5.85 -0.50 -41.31
C THR A 53 -5.52 -1.66 -42.27
N SER A 54 -4.33 -1.70 -42.87
CA SER A 54 -3.95 -2.72 -43.85
C SER A 54 -2.57 -3.27 -43.51
N GLY A 55 -2.43 -4.59 -43.51
CA GLY A 55 -1.16 -5.23 -43.18
C GLY A 55 -1.19 -6.71 -43.44
N VAL A 56 -0.04 -7.24 -43.84
CA VAL A 56 0.19 -8.66 -44.12
C VAL A 56 1.27 -9.20 -43.18
N SER A 57 1.30 -10.51 -42.99
CA SER A 57 2.39 -11.15 -42.24
C SER A 57 3.25 -11.94 -43.20
N THR A 58 4.55 -12.02 -42.94
CA THR A 58 5.45 -12.84 -43.76
C THR A 58 5.13 -14.33 -43.67
N LEU A 59 5.28 -15.05 -44.79
CA LEU A 59 5.08 -16.49 -44.93
C LEU A 59 6.27 -17.28 -44.35
N GLY A 60 6.20 -18.62 -44.44
CA GLY A 60 7.18 -19.55 -43.88
C GLY A 60 8.61 -19.43 -44.44
N ASP A 61 8.77 -18.78 -45.59
CA ASP A 61 10.04 -18.45 -46.24
C ASP A 61 10.45 -16.98 -46.05
N GLY A 62 9.72 -16.23 -45.21
CA GLY A 62 9.94 -14.80 -44.96
C GLY A 62 9.30 -13.87 -46.00
N SER A 63 8.62 -14.39 -47.01
CA SER A 63 8.04 -13.57 -48.09
C SER A 63 6.76 -12.82 -47.67
N TYR A 64 6.51 -11.64 -48.23
CA TYR A 64 5.30 -10.85 -48.05
C TYR A 64 4.85 -10.19 -49.37
N SER A 65 3.56 -9.82 -49.45
CA SER A 65 3.00 -9.02 -50.54
C SER A 65 1.83 -8.18 -50.03
N ILE A 66 1.89 -6.85 -50.19
CA ILE A 66 0.91 -5.88 -49.70
C ILE A 66 0.53 -4.87 -50.78
N VAL A 67 -0.74 -4.48 -50.84
CA VAL A 67 -1.26 -3.52 -51.81
C VAL A 67 -1.52 -2.18 -51.11
N VAL A 68 -0.84 -1.11 -51.53
CA VAL A 68 -0.83 0.21 -50.88
C VAL A 68 -0.81 1.34 -51.90
N THR A 69 -1.15 2.56 -51.51
CA THR A 69 -1.03 3.75 -52.38
C THR A 69 0.42 4.24 -52.44
N PRO A 70 0.89 4.84 -53.55
CA PRO A 70 2.19 5.51 -53.58
C PRO A 70 2.32 6.57 -52.47
N GLY A 71 3.52 6.72 -51.89
CA GLY A 71 3.78 7.62 -50.76
C GLY A 71 3.47 7.04 -49.37
N THR A 72 2.95 5.80 -49.30
CA THR A 72 2.66 5.13 -48.01
C THR A 72 3.95 4.65 -47.34
N VAL A 73 4.04 4.82 -46.02
CA VAL A 73 5.12 4.23 -45.21
C VAL A 73 4.70 2.81 -44.78
N LEU A 74 5.51 1.83 -45.16
CA LEU A 74 5.43 0.47 -44.66
C LEU A 74 6.28 0.33 -43.40
N SER A 75 5.70 -0.16 -42.31
CA SER A 75 6.44 -0.50 -41.09
C SER A 75 6.50 -2.01 -40.88
N TYR A 76 7.67 -2.51 -40.49
CA TYR A 76 7.96 -3.93 -40.32
C TYR A 76 8.16 -4.21 -38.83
N HIS A 77 7.19 -4.89 -38.23
CA HIS A 77 7.18 -5.20 -36.80
C HIS A 77 7.40 -6.68 -36.56
N TYR A 78 8.37 -7.00 -35.71
CA TYR A 78 8.58 -8.36 -35.24
C TYR A 78 9.07 -8.32 -33.79
N ILE A 79 8.52 -9.21 -32.95
CA ILE A 79 8.83 -9.22 -31.52
C ILE A 79 10.32 -9.51 -31.33
N GLY A 80 11.01 -8.65 -30.57
CA GLY A 80 12.44 -8.76 -30.33
C GLY A 80 13.32 -8.19 -31.45
N PHE A 81 12.77 -7.36 -32.34
CA PHE A 81 13.48 -6.68 -33.43
C PHE A 81 13.06 -5.20 -33.53
N LYS A 82 14.00 -4.33 -33.92
CA LYS A 82 13.71 -2.91 -34.16
C LYS A 82 12.76 -2.76 -35.34
N VAL A 83 11.79 -1.84 -35.21
CA VAL A 83 10.88 -1.49 -36.30
C VAL A 83 11.68 -0.89 -37.44
N ALA A 84 11.56 -1.46 -38.65
CA ALA A 84 12.07 -0.87 -39.88
C ALA A 84 10.94 -0.17 -40.62
N GLU A 85 11.26 0.91 -41.34
CA GLU A 85 10.28 1.69 -42.12
C GLU A 85 10.76 1.86 -43.57
N PHE A 86 9.83 1.80 -44.52
CA PHE A 86 10.07 1.98 -45.94
C PHE A 86 8.97 2.84 -46.57
N THR A 87 9.34 3.96 -47.19
CA THR A 87 8.37 4.81 -47.92
C THR A 87 8.25 4.34 -49.37
N VAL A 88 7.04 4.01 -49.82
CA VAL A 88 6.79 3.51 -51.18
C VAL A 88 6.92 4.63 -52.21
N PRO A 89 7.86 4.55 -53.17
CA PRO A 89 8.09 5.58 -54.19
C PRO A 89 6.98 5.65 -55.24
N GLU A 90 6.82 6.82 -55.88
CA GLU A 90 5.91 6.99 -57.03
C GLU A 90 6.47 6.33 -58.30
N GLY A 91 5.60 5.76 -59.15
CA GLY A 91 5.94 5.47 -60.56
C GLY A 91 5.88 4.03 -61.07
N THR A 92 5.45 3.02 -60.30
CA THR A 92 5.27 1.64 -60.81
C THR A 92 4.11 0.89 -60.16
N ALA A 93 3.42 0.02 -60.92
CA ALA A 93 2.28 -0.77 -60.41
C ALA A 93 2.71 -1.95 -59.50
N LYS A 94 3.99 -2.35 -59.53
CA LYS A 94 4.59 -3.42 -58.73
C LYS A 94 6.01 -3.05 -58.30
N LEU A 95 6.35 -3.30 -57.03
CA LEU A 95 7.64 -2.98 -56.42
C LEU A 95 8.13 -4.18 -55.59
N THR A 96 9.44 -4.47 -55.64
CA THR A 96 10.07 -5.48 -54.78
C THR A 96 10.98 -4.81 -53.75
N HIS A 97 10.84 -5.14 -52.46
CA HIS A 97 11.65 -4.61 -51.36
C HIS A 97 11.92 -5.66 -50.27
N ASP A 98 13.17 -6.12 -50.19
CA ASP A 98 13.62 -7.03 -49.13
C ASP A 98 14.10 -6.22 -47.90
N VAL A 99 13.84 -6.74 -46.70
CA VAL A 99 14.13 -6.05 -45.43
C VAL A 99 14.95 -6.94 -44.51
N GLU A 100 16.00 -6.37 -43.93
CA GLU A 100 16.76 -7.01 -42.85
C GLU A 100 16.39 -6.36 -41.51
N LEU A 101 15.77 -7.11 -40.60
CA LEU A 101 15.42 -6.61 -39.28
C LEU A 101 16.57 -6.83 -38.30
N GLN A 102 16.89 -5.78 -37.54
CA GLN A 102 17.91 -5.79 -36.50
C GLN A 102 17.30 -6.32 -35.18
N PRO A 103 17.90 -7.33 -34.52
CA PRO A 103 17.45 -7.77 -33.21
C PRO A 103 17.44 -6.60 -32.22
N GLU A 104 16.37 -6.49 -31.45
CA GLU A 104 16.23 -5.55 -30.36
C GLU A 104 16.64 -6.27 -29.07
N ALA A 105 17.81 -5.89 -28.54
CA ALA A 105 18.22 -6.33 -27.21
C ALA A 105 17.22 -5.76 -26.19
N GLN A 106 16.28 -6.59 -25.74
CA GLN A 106 15.43 -6.27 -24.60
C GLN A 106 16.29 -6.16 -23.34
N ALA A 107 16.61 -4.92 -22.96
CA ALA A 107 16.75 -4.40 -21.59
C ALA A 107 17.55 -3.09 -21.61
N LEU A 108 16.88 -1.94 -21.34
CA LEU A 108 17.41 -0.68 -20.77
C LEU A 108 16.56 0.56 -21.09
N ASP A 109 15.56 0.46 -21.99
CA ASP A 109 14.66 1.57 -22.35
C ASP A 109 13.47 1.77 -21.40
N ASP A 110 13.45 1.07 -20.26
CA ASP A 110 12.48 1.37 -19.22
C ASP A 110 12.74 2.78 -18.69
N VAL A 111 11.72 3.62 -18.88
CA VAL A 111 11.74 4.99 -18.45
C VAL A 111 11.11 5.08 -17.06
N VAL A 112 11.85 5.68 -16.13
CA VAL A 112 11.45 5.91 -14.74
C VAL A 112 11.19 7.39 -14.55
N VAL A 113 10.07 7.71 -13.89
CA VAL A 113 9.77 9.07 -13.46
C VAL A 113 10.47 9.31 -12.12
N ILE A 114 11.31 10.34 -12.06
CA ILE A 114 12.02 10.75 -10.84
C ILE A 114 11.76 12.23 -10.65
N ALA A 115 10.94 12.57 -9.67
CA ALA A 115 10.47 13.93 -9.42
C ALA A 115 9.98 14.66 -10.67
N TYR A 116 10.61 15.78 -11.01
CA TYR A 116 10.20 16.66 -12.09
C TYR A 116 10.72 16.22 -13.46
N GLY A 117 11.29 15.01 -13.56
CA GLY A 117 11.93 14.52 -14.77
C GLY A 117 11.67 13.04 -15.06
N VAL A 118 12.01 12.68 -16.29
CA VAL A 118 11.85 11.33 -16.85
C VAL A 118 13.24 10.85 -17.27
N ARG A 119 13.64 9.63 -16.85
CA ARG A 119 15.00 9.10 -17.04
C ARG A 119 14.96 7.66 -17.51
N LYS A 120 15.99 7.23 -18.27
CA LYS A 120 16.19 5.80 -18.52
C LYS A 120 16.69 5.14 -17.25
N LYS A 121 16.16 3.98 -16.90
CA LYS A 121 16.49 3.26 -15.67
C LYS A 121 18.00 3.08 -15.48
N GLY A 122 18.71 2.73 -16.55
CA GLY A 122 20.16 2.47 -16.51
C GLY A 122 21.07 3.71 -16.46
N THR A 123 20.52 4.92 -16.38
CA THR A 123 21.30 6.17 -16.24
C THR A 123 21.14 6.81 -14.87
N ILE A 124 20.47 6.14 -13.94
CA ILE A 124 20.18 6.64 -12.60
C ILE A 124 21.34 6.26 -11.69
N THR A 125 21.92 7.25 -11.01
CA THR A 125 23.00 7.07 -10.03
C THR A 125 22.51 6.58 -8.67
N GLY A 126 21.25 6.85 -8.33
CA GLY A 126 20.62 6.41 -7.10
C GLY A 126 19.80 5.12 -7.19
N SER A 127 19.39 4.62 -6.04
CA SER A 127 18.58 3.40 -5.88
C SER A 127 17.10 3.65 -6.14
N VAL A 128 16.59 3.08 -7.25
CA VAL A 128 15.18 3.19 -7.65
C VAL A 128 14.65 1.83 -8.09
N SER A 129 13.50 1.44 -7.52
CA SER A 129 12.77 0.23 -7.90
C SER A 129 11.43 0.61 -8.51
N THR A 130 11.09 0.06 -9.68
CA THR A 130 9.85 0.39 -10.39
C THR A 130 8.99 -0.86 -10.55
N VAL A 131 7.72 -0.75 -10.16
CA VAL A 131 6.66 -1.74 -10.39
C VAL A 131 5.76 -1.20 -11.49
N LYS A 132 5.55 -1.99 -12.56
CA LYS A 132 4.74 -1.59 -13.72
C LYS A 132 3.25 -1.93 -13.53
N ALA A 133 2.41 -1.27 -14.31
CA ALA A 133 0.96 -1.45 -14.34
C ALA A 133 0.51 -2.92 -14.34
N GLU A 134 1.17 -3.80 -15.10
CA GLU A 134 0.73 -5.19 -15.23
C GLU A 134 0.74 -5.95 -13.89
N LYS A 135 1.64 -5.57 -12.97
CA LYS A 135 1.68 -6.15 -11.62
C LYS A 135 0.63 -5.53 -10.70
N VAL A 136 0.42 -4.21 -10.81
CA VAL A 136 -0.57 -3.47 -10.01
C VAL A 136 -1.99 -3.92 -10.35
N GLU A 137 -2.33 -3.98 -11.64
CA GLU A 137 -3.64 -4.38 -12.15
C GLU A 137 -3.96 -5.85 -11.89
N SER A 138 -2.93 -6.68 -11.70
CA SER A 138 -3.11 -8.09 -11.42
C SER A 138 -3.50 -8.37 -9.98
N THR A 139 -3.92 -7.40 -9.17
CA THR A 139 -4.30 -7.59 -7.75
C THR A 139 -5.70 -7.03 -7.51
N PRO A 140 -6.65 -7.79 -6.94
CA PRO A 140 -8.07 -7.43 -6.89
C PRO A 140 -8.39 -6.60 -5.64
N THR A 141 -7.61 -5.55 -5.37
CA THR A 141 -7.70 -4.77 -4.13
C THR A 141 -8.31 -3.40 -4.34
N ALA A 142 -8.93 -2.84 -3.31
CA ALA A 142 -9.48 -1.50 -3.34
C ALA A 142 -8.40 -0.45 -3.68
N ALA A 143 -7.21 -0.60 -3.10
CA ALA A 143 -6.02 0.22 -3.38
C ALA A 143 -4.88 -0.59 -4.02
N PHE A 144 -3.95 0.13 -4.64
CA PHE A 144 -2.76 -0.43 -5.29
C PHE A 144 -1.65 -0.86 -4.31
N ASP A 145 -1.75 -0.42 -3.06
CA ASP A 145 -0.72 -0.56 -2.04
C ASP A 145 -0.33 -2.01 -1.75
N GLN A 146 -1.34 -2.87 -1.58
CA GLN A 146 -1.14 -4.30 -1.36
C GLN A 146 -0.43 -5.00 -2.55
N ALA A 147 -0.55 -4.45 -3.76
CA ALA A 147 0.10 -5.01 -4.95
C ALA A 147 1.64 -4.86 -4.94
N LEU A 148 2.17 -3.95 -4.13
CA LEU A 148 3.62 -3.73 -4.00
C LEU A 148 4.30 -4.70 -3.03
N GLN A 149 3.52 -5.43 -2.26
CA GLN A 149 4.03 -6.28 -1.20
C GLN A 149 4.87 -7.44 -1.77
N GLY A 150 6.13 -7.53 -1.32
CA GLY A 150 7.08 -8.51 -1.83
C GLY A 150 7.51 -8.27 -3.29
N GLN A 151 7.24 -7.11 -3.89
CA GLN A 151 7.72 -6.75 -5.23
C GLN A 151 9.00 -5.91 -5.22
N VAL A 152 9.22 -5.14 -4.16
CA VAL A 152 10.30 -4.16 -4.06
C VAL A 152 11.24 -4.52 -2.92
N PRO A 153 12.56 -4.73 -3.17
CA PRO A 153 13.51 -4.98 -2.10
C PRO A 153 13.65 -3.75 -1.19
N GLY A 154 13.68 -3.98 0.13
CA GLY A 154 13.83 -2.92 1.13
C GLY A 154 12.56 -2.12 1.39
N LEU A 155 11.44 -2.47 0.76
CA LEU A 155 10.11 -1.94 1.06
C LEU A 155 9.30 -3.01 1.78
N THR A 156 8.93 -2.73 3.02
CA THR A 156 7.94 -3.52 3.77
C THR A 156 6.58 -2.84 3.61
N VAL A 157 5.61 -3.59 3.09
CA VAL A 157 4.19 -3.21 3.05
C VAL A 157 3.44 -4.17 3.95
N MET A 158 2.71 -3.66 4.92
CA MET A 158 1.90 -4.46 5.85
C MET A 158 0.51 -3.84 5.99
N SER A 159 -0.51 -4.69 5.95
CA SER A 159 -1.90 -4.32 6.21
C SER A 159 -2.25 -4.63 7.67
N ASN A 160 -2.65 -3.61 8.43
CA ASN A 160 -3.04 -3.75 9.84
C ASN A 160 -4.40 -4.42 10.04
N THR A 161 -5.25 -4.38 9.03
CA THR A 161 -6.65 -4.77 9.09
C THR A 161 -7.11 -5.23 7.71
N GLY A 162 -8.03 -6.19 7.68
CA GLY A 162 -8.71 -6.64 6.46
C GLY A 162 -9.88 -5.74 6.02
N GLU A 163 -10.10 -4.62 6.72
CA GLU A 163 -11.11 -3.61 6.39
C GLU A 163 -10.85 -3.00 4.98
N PRO A 164 -11.79 -3.14 4.02
CA PRO A 164 -11.62 -2.67 2.64
C PRO A 164 -11.26 -1.18 2.51
N SER A 165 -11.69 -0.35 3.46
CA SER A 165 -11.52 1.09 3.44
C SER A 165 -10.20 1.61 4.04
N VAL A 166 -9.35 0.74 4.59
CA VAL A 166 -8.08 1.13 5.25
C VAL A 166 -6.86 0.77 4.38
N ALA A 167 -5.94 1.73 4.22
CA ALA A 167 -4.72 1.55 3.44
C ALA A 167 -3.63 0.80 4.23
N ALA A 168 -2.73 0.12 3.51
CA ALA A 168 -1.55 -0.51 4.06
C ALA A 168 -0.48 0.53 4.45
N THR A 169 0.38 0.16 5.40
CA THR A 169 1.50 0.99 5.85
C THR A 169 2.79 0.58 5.14
N PHE A 170 3.61 1.58 4.78
CA PHE A 170 4.85 1.39 4.04
C PHE A 170 6.02 1.79 4.93
N THR A 171 7.08 0.99 4.88
CA THR A 171 8.35 1.30 5.53
C THR A 171 9.49 0.98 4.57
N ILE A 172 10.34 1.96 4.27
CA ILE A 172 11.51 1.79 3.40
C ILE A 172 12.77 1.75 4.27
N ARG A 173 13.53 0.65 4.18
CA ARG A 173 14.79 0.44 4.89
C ARG A 173 14.68 0.57 6.42
N GLY A 174 13.56 0.08 6.96
CA GLY A 174 13.28 0.03 8.41
C GLY A 174 12.84 1.35 9.04
N THR A 175 12.55 1.28 10.34
CA THR A 175 12.08 2.37 11.19
C THR A 175 13.21 3.37 11.49
N ASN A 176 13.04 4.65 11.17
CA ASN A 176 14.10 5.66 11.26
C ASN A 176 13.92 6.69 12.39
N SER A 177 12.78 6.66 13.07
CA SER A 177 12.46 7.51 14.22
C SER A 177 11.60 6.72 15.21
N ILE A 178 11.56 7.19 16.47
CA ILE A 178 10.81 6.55 17.55
C ILE A 178 9.38 7.10 17.62
N ASN A 179 9.22 8.42 17.53
CA ASN A 179 7.93 9.10 17.64
C ASN A 179 7.52 9.86 16.38
N SER A 180 8.47 10.39 15.62
CA SER A 180 8.15 11.15 14.40
C SER A 180 7.63 10.23 13.29
N GLY A 181 6.88 10.80 12.34
CA GLY A 181 6.31 10.03 11.24
C GLY A 181 7.38 9.26 10.44
N THR A 182 7.15 7.97 10.24
CA THR A 182 8.07 7.02 9.57
C THR A 182 7.61 6.58 8.18
N ALA A 183 6.40 7.00 7.76
CA ALA A 183 5.88 6.72 6.43
C ALA A 183 6.71 7.47 5.35
N PRO A 184 6.90 6.87 4.17
CA PRO A 184 7.51 7.55 3.03
C PRO A 184 6.59 8.65 2.50
N LEU A 185 7.18 9.55 1.72
CA LEU A 185 6.42 10.56 0.97
C LEU A 185 5.76 9.92 -0.26
N TYR A 186 4.44 10.08 -0.40
CA TYR A 186 3.70 9.60 -1.56
C TYR A 186 3.46 10.75 -2.54
N ILE A 187 3.76 10.53 -3.81
CA ILE A 187 3.62 11.52 -4.88
C ILE A 187 2.78 10.92 -6.00
N LEU A 188 1.65 11.53 -6.33
CA LEU A 188 0.81 11.19 -7.47
C LEU A 188 0.96 12.26 -8.56
N ASP A 189 1.56 11.90 -9.70
CA ASP A 189 1.78 12.81 -10.84
C ASP A 189 2.45 14.17 -10.45
N GLY A 190 3.31 14.13 -9.44
CA GLY A 190 4.01 15.30 -8.90
C GLY A 190 3.32 15.98 -7.72
N ILE A 191 2.14 15.52 -7.31
CA ILE A 191 1.37 16.07 -6.18
C ILE A 191 1.59 15.18 -4.95
N PRO A 192 1.98 15.74 -3.80
CA PRO A 192 1.99 14.96 -2.57
C PRO A 192 0.59 14.57 -2.11
N ILE A 193 0.41 13.29 -1.76
CA ILE A 193 -0.85 12.75 -1.24
C ILE A 193 -0.61 12.03 0.09
N SER A 194 -1.69 11.74 0.82
CA SER A 194 -1.62 10.92 2.04
C SER A 194 -1.92 9.44 1.74
N SER A 195 -1.50 8.53 2.62
CA SER A 195 -1.87 7.11 2.51
C SER A 195 -3.38 6.89 2.60
N SER A 196 -4.11 7.75 3.33
CA SER A 196 -5.58 7.69 3.40
C SER A 196 -6.28 7.97 2.07
N ASP A 197 -5.55 8.44 1.07
CA ASP A 197 -6.06 8.70 -0.27
C ASP A 197 -5.85 7.54 -1.24
N PHE A 198 -5.12 6.48 -0.87
CA PHE A 198 -4.86 5.35 -1.78
C PHE A 198 -6.14 4.66 -2.24
N ASN A 199 -7.11 4.51 -1.34
CA ASN A 199 -8.42 3.97 -1.68
C ASN A 199 -9.23 4.88 -2.62
N ALA A 200 -8.87 6.15 -2.79
CA ALA A 200 -9.47 7.03 -3.81
C ALA A 200 -8.90 6.78 -5.23
N ILE A 201 -7.72 6.18 -5.34
CA ILE A 201 -7.00 5.99 -6.61
C ILE A 201 -7.44 4.67 -7.24
N ASN A 202 -7.96 4.75 -8.47
CA ASN A 202 -8.22 3.55 -9.25
C ASN A 202 -6.88 2.89 -9.67
N PRO A 203 -6.58 1.64 -9.28
CA PRO A 203 -5.34 0.96 -9.64
C PRO A 203 -5.12 0.82 -11.15
N SER A 204 -6.19 0.69 -11.94
CA SER A 204 -6.09 0.55 -13.40
C SER A 204 -5.69 1.83 -14.13
N ASP A 205 -5.70 2.98 -13.45
CA ASP A 205 -5.18 4.23 -13.98
C ASP A 205 -3.66 4.39 -13.78
N ILE A 206 -3.02 3.49 -13.05
CA ILE A 206 -1.59 3.56 -12.73
C ILE A 206 -0.78 2.99 -13.90
N GLU A 207 0.19 3.74 -14.40
CA GLU A 207 1.18 3.27 -15.38
C GLU A 207 2.36 2.60 -14.67
N SER A 208 2.84 3.22 -13.59
CA SER A 208 3.95 2.69 -12.80
C SER A 208 4.01 3.28 -11.40
N ILE A 209 4.67 2.55 -10.51
CA ILE A 209 5.01 2.99 -9.16
C ILE A 209 6.51 2.85 -8.99
N SER A 210 7.18 3.97 -8.70
CA SER A 210 8.63 4.02 -8.48
C SER A 210 8.93 4.32 -7.01
N VAL A 211 9.75 3.47 -6.40
CA VAL A 211 10.19 3.57 -5.00
C VAL A 211 11.63 4.07 -4.98
N LEU A 212 11.82 5.27 -4.48
CA LEU A 212 13.09 5.99 -4.34
C LEU A 212 13.61 5.76 -2.92
N LYS A 213 14.76 5.07 -2.80
CA LYS A 213 15.22 4.52 -1.51
C LYS A 213 16.48 5.19 -0.94
N ASP A 214 17.17 6.01 -1.72
CA ASP A 214 18.45 6.60 -1.32
C ASP A 214 18.47 8.12 -1.44
N ALA A 215 19.57 8.74 -0.97
CA ALA A 215 19.68 10.19 -0.91
C ALA A 215 19.69 10.87 -2.29
N SER A 216 20.39 10.30 -3.29
CA SER A 216 20.47 10.90 -4.63
C SER A 216 19.10 10.92 -5.32
N SER A 217 18.35 9.82 -5.24
CA SER A 217 17.04 9.69 -5.89
C SER A 217 15.92 10.48 -5.19
N THR A 218 16.05 10.74 -3.89
CA THR A 218 15.03 11.44 -3.08
C THR A 218 15.33 12.93 -2.85
N SER A 219 16.57 13.36 -3.05
CA SER A 219 17.10 14.69 -2.69
C SER A 219 16.23 15.88 -3.11
N ILE A 220 15.65 15.82 -4.30
CA ILE A 220 14.81 16.87 -4.89
C ILE A 220 13.42 16.97 -4.26
N TYR A 221 12.94 15.92 -3.57
CA TYR A 221 11.73 15.96 -2.74
C TYR A 221 12.03 16.44 -1.30
N GLY A 222 13.31 16.57 -0.95
CA GLY A 222 13.79 17.27 0.23
C GLY A 222 13.46 16.59 1.55
N SER A 223 13.13 17.43 2.52
CA SER A 223 12.97 17.13 3.93
C SER A 223 11.74 16.31 4.32
N ARG A 224 10.96 15.85 3.34
CA ARG A 224 9.89 14.87 3.52
C ARG A 224 10.28 13.49 3.00
N ALA A 225 11.48 13.39 2.44
CA ALA A 225 11.96 12.22 1.73
C ALA A 225 12.96 11.38 2.54
N SER A 226 13.20 11.72 3.81
CA SER A 226 14.05 10.94 4.73
C SER A 226 13.59 9.50 4.88
N ASN A 227 12.29 9.25 4.84
CA ASN A 227 11.69 7.91 4.87
C ASN A 227 11.58 7.26 3.49
N GLY A 228 12.17 7.86 2.44
CA GLY A 228 12.01 7.44 1.06
C GLY A 228 10.77 8.06 0.39
N VAL A 229 10.63 7.84 -0.92
CA VAL A 229 9.53 8.40 -1.72
C VAL A 229 8.92 7.33 -2.60
N VAL A 230 7.60 7.30 -2.69
CA VAL A 230 6.85 6.45 -3.60
C VAL A 230 6.15 7.33 -4.62
N VAL A 231 6.57 7.23 -5.88
CA VAL A 231 6.08 8.03 -7.00
C VAL A 231 5.13 7.18 -7.83
N ILE A 232 3.86 7.58 -7.85
CA ILE A 232 2.78 6.96 -8.61
C ILE A 232 2.57 7.81 -9.87
N THR A 233 2.77 7.18 -11.02
CA THR A 233 2.58 7.81 -12.33
C THR A 233 1.34 7.22 -12.98
N THR A 234 0.45 8.09 -13.46
CA THR A 234 -0.80 7.65 -14.10
C THR A 234 -0.68 7.56 -15.62
N LYS A 235 -1.57 6.75 -16.20
CA LYS A 235 -1.60 6.47 -17.64
C LYS A 235 -1.81 7.72 -18.47
N ARG A 236 -1.18 7.73 -19.63
CA ARG A 236 -1.32 8.75 -20.66
C ARG A 236 -1.62 8.08 -21.99
N GLY A 237 -2.15 8.82 -22.94
CA GLY A 237 -2.33 8.34 -24.30
C GLY A 237 -0.99 7.90 -24.90
N ARG A 238 -0.97 6.71 -25.49
CA ARG A 238 0.16 6.25 -26.30
C ARG A 238 -0.01 6.81 -27.71
N MET A 239 1.09 7.20 -28.36
CA MET A 239 1.04 7.60 -29.77
C MET A 239 0.58 6.40 -30.59
N ALA A 240 -0.67 6.47 -31.04
CA ALA A 240 -1.30 5.54 -31.95
C ALA A 240 -2.33 6.35 -32.76
N GLU A 241 -2.42 6.11 -34.06
CA GLU A 241 -3.31 6.88 -34.94
C GLU A 241 -4.80 6.78 -34.58
N LYS A 242 -5.18 5.77 -33.78
CA LYS A 242 -6.57 5.55 -33.33
C LYS A 242 -6.68 5.53 -31.81
N PRO A 243 -7.75 6.13 -31.26
CA PRO A 243 -8.09 5.97 -29.85
C PRO A 243 -8.27 4.50 -29.48
N ILE A 244 -7.76 4.10 -28.32
CA ILE A 244 -7.98 2.78 -27.72
C ILE A 244 -9.04 2.93 -26.64
N ILE A 245 -10.10 2.12 -26.74
CA ILE A 245 -11.13 2.01 -25.70
C ILE A 245 -10.92 0.68 -24.98
N SER A 246 -10.80 0.72 -23.65
CA SER A 246 -10.68 -0.48 -22.83
C SER A 246 -11.81 -0.55 -21.81
N TYR A 247 -12.47 -1.71 -21.75
CA TYR A 247 -13.47 -2.03 -20.75
C TYR A 247 -12.99 -3.22 -19.92
N ARG A 248 -13.02 -3.07 -18.60
CA ARG A 248 -12.66 -4.11 -17.64
C ARG A 248 -13.82 -4.39 -16.72
N MET A 249 -14.07 -5.67 -16.49
CA MET A 249 -15.05 -6.16 -15.52
C MET A 249 -14.39 -7.22 -14.66
N GLN A 250 -14.64 -7.16 -13.36
CA GLN A 250 -14.22 -8.17 -12.39
C GLN A 250 -15.34 -8.41 -11.39
N LEU A 251 -15.63 -9.68 -11.13
CA LEU A 251 -16.63 -10.13 -10.17
C LEU A 251 -15.99 -11.18 -9.27
N GLY A 252 -16.33 -11.18 -7.99
CA GLY A 252 -15.77 -12.15 -7.06
C GLY A 252 -16.45 -12.16 -5.71
N PHE A 253 -15.84 -12.93 -4.81
CA PHE A 253 -16.26 -13.02 -3.42
C PHE A 253 -15.05 -13.15 -2.50
N SER A 254 -15.24 -12.75 -1.25
CA SER A 254 -14.24 -12.73 -0.19
C SER A 254 -14.69 -13.59 0.99
N GLN A 255 -13.71 -14.20 1.67
CA GLN A 255 -13.90 -14.99 2.89
C GLN A 255 -12.67 -14.83 3.81
N ILE A 256 -12.73 -15.31 5.05
CA ILE A 256 -11.57 -15.26 5.96
C ILE A 256 -10.36 -16.02 5.35
N ALA A 257 -9.16 -15.42 5.38
CA ALA A 257 -7.97 -16.02 4.76
C ALA A 257 -7.41 -17.23 5.53
N LYS A 258 -7.47 -17.20 6.87
CA LYS A 258 -7.00 -18.26 7.76
C LYS A 258 -8.02 -18.45 8.89
N GLY A 259 -8.64 -19.61 8.94
CA GLY A 259 -9.66 -19.96 9.94
C GLY A 259 -9.11 -20.78 11.12
N ASN A 260 -7.89 -20.49 11.61
CA ASN A 260 -7.36 -21.21 12.78
C ASN A 260 -8.07 -20.71 14.04
N TRP A 261 -9.25 -21.29 14.30
CA TRP A 261 -10.14 -20.91 15.39
C TRP A 261 -10.22 -22.03 16.43
N ASP A 262 -9.44 -21.89 17.50
CA ASP A 262 -9.27 -22.94 18.50
C ASP A 262 -10.01 -22.65 19.82
N LEU A 263 -11.32 -22.47 19.73
CA LEU A 263 -12.22 -22.28 20.88
C LEU A 263 -13.10 -23.50 21.11
N MET A 264 -13.49 -23.73 22.36
CA MET A 264 -14.35 -24.85 22.73
C MET A 264 -15.71 -24.79 22.01
N ASN A 265 -16.17 -25.94 21.51
CA ASN A 265 -17.58 -26.13 21.15
C ASN A 265 -18.42 -26.35 22.42
N THR A 266 -19.73 -26.54 22.28
CA THR A 266 -20.65 -26.67 23.42
C THR A 266 -20.34 -27.85 24.32
N GLU A 267 -20.02 -29.02 23.77
CA GLU A 267 -19.71 -30.21 24.57
C GLU A 267 -18.43 -30.01 25.38
N GLU A 268 -17.37 -29.54 24.73
CA GLU A 268 -16.08 -29.20 25.33
C GLU A 268 -16.26 -28.12 26.42
N ARG A 269 -17.06 -27.09 26.13
CA ARG A 269 -17.31 -25.99 27.05
C ARG A 269 -18.05 -26.46 28.29
N ILE A 270 -19.06 -27.32 28.15
CA ILE A 270 -19.80 -27.93 29.27
C ILE A 270 -18.89 -28.84 30.08
N GLN A 271 -18.03 -29.64 29.43
CA GLN A 271 -17.04 -30.46 30.12
C GLN A 271 -16.13 -29.58 30.98
N TYR A 272 -15.52 -28.55 30.38
CA TYR A 272 -14.64 -27.63 31.09
C TYR A 272 -15.34 -27.01 32.30
N GLU A 273 -16.58 -26.55 32.13
CA GLU A 273 -17.43 -25.99 33.17
C GLU A 273 -17.67 -26.93 34.36
N LYS A 274 -17.97 -28.20 34.09
CA LYS A 274 -18.14 -29.22 35.12
C LYS A 274 -16.83 -29.49 35.86
N GLU A 275 -15.71 -29.53 35.15
CA GLU A 275 -14.39 -29.77 35.74
C GLU A 275 -13.95 -28.63 36.68
N ILE A 276 -14.32 -27.38 36.40
CA ILE A 276 -13.97 -26.22 37.25
C ILE A 276 -15.08 -25.79 38.22
N GLY A 277 -16.20 -26.52 38.25
CA GLY A 277 -17.30 -26.27 39.19
C GLY A 277 -18.23 -25.10 38.83
N LEU A 278 -18.25 -24.64 37.57
CA LEU A 278 -19.14 -23.57 37.10
C LEU A 278 -20.54 -24.08 36.71
N THR A 279 -21.20 -24.79 37.63
CA THR A 279 -22.46 -25.52 37.36
C THR A 279 -23.73 -24.83 37.81
N ASP A 280 -23.64 -23.76 38.60
CA ASP A 280 -24.80 -23.13 39.23
C ASP A 280 -25.76 -22.55 38.18
N GLY A 281 -27.05 -22.90 38.31
CA GLY A 281 -28.13 -22.37 37.47
C GLY A 281 -28.18 -22.90 36.03
N LYS A 282 -27.39 -23.92 35.67
CA LYS A 282 -27.29 -24.43 34.29
C LYS A 282 -28.02 -25.75 34.08
N ASP A 283 -28.91 -25.79 33.09
CA ASP A 283 -29.47 -27.04 32.57
C ASP A 283 -28.65 -27.53 31.37
N TYR A 284 -27.65 -28.37 31.62
CA TYR A 284 -26.77 -28.87 30.57
C TYR A 284 -27.47 -29.76 29.52
N ASN A 285 -28.63 -30.35 29.83
CA ASN A 285 -29.37 -31.13 28.83
C ASN A 285 -30.04 -30.22 27.79
N LEU A 286 -30.39 -29.00 28.19
CA LEU A 286 -30.93 -27.98 27.28
C LEU A 286 -29.79 -27.28 26.53
N LEU A 287 -28.74 -26.86 27.23
CA LEU A 287 -27.61 -26.16 26.61
C LEU A 287 -26.90 -27.01 25.56
N SER A 288 -26.76 -28.33 25.77
CA SER A 288 -26.11 -29.24 24.81
C SER A 288 -26.85 -29.38 23.48
N GLN A 289 -28.05 -28.81 23.33
CA GLN A 289 -28.83 -28.85 22.09
C GLN A 289 -28.46 -27.71 21.12
N THR A 290 -27.67 -26.73 21.58
CA THR A 290 -27.26 -25.57 20.78
C THR A 290 -25.75 -25.58 20.64
N ASP A 291 -25.22 -25.45 19.43
CA ASP A 291 -23.80 -25.31 19.18
C ASP A 291 -23.57 -24.32 18.02
N ILE A 292 -23.19 -23.10 18.37
CA ILE A 292 -23.02 -21.95 17.48
C ILE A 292 -21.53 -21.68 17.31
N CYS A 293 -21.08 -21.71 16.06
CA CYS A 293 -19.78 -21.19 15.67
C CYS A 293 -19.91 -19.67 15.46
N TRP A 294 -19.61 -18.88 16.50
CA TRP A 294 -19.76 -17.43 16.43
C TRP A 294 -18.89 -16.75 15.36
N LEU A 295 -17.79 -17.38 14.94
CA LEU A 295 -16.99 -16.90 13.81
C LEU A 295 -17.81 -16.87 12.51
N ASP A 296 -18.66 -17.88 12.27
CA ASP A 296 -19.50 -17.96 11.06
C ASP A 296 -20.72 -17.03 11.11
N GLU A 297 -21.12 -16.60 12.31
CA GLU A 297 -22.27 -15.68 12.49
C GLU A 297 -21.89 -14.21 12.23
N VAL A 298 -20.66 -13.82 12.58
CA VAL A 298 -20.20 -12.42 12.50
C VAL A 298 -19.34 -12.15 11.26
N TYR A 299 -18.93 -13.20 10.55
CA TYR A 299 -18.19 -13.09 9.29
C TYR A 299 -18.92 -13.75 8.11
N ASN A 300 -19.00 -13.02 7.00
CA ASN A 300 -19.51 -13.48 5.72
C ASN A 300 -18.44 -14.27 4.95
N ASN A 301 -18.75 -15.52 4.62
CA ASN A 301 -17.90 -16.42 3.84
C ASN A 301 -18.05 -16.27 2.32
N ALA A 302 -18.89 -15.34 1.85
CA ALA A 302 -19.12 -15.06 0.43
C ALA A 302 -19.39 -13.57 0.18
N ALA A 303 -18.65 -12.68 0.85
CA ALA A 303 -18.81 -11.23 0.74
C ALA A 303 -18.51 -10.74 -0.69
N MET A 304 -19.45 -10.05 -1.33
CA MET A 304 -19.39 -9.80 -2.77
C MET A 304 -18.35 -8.72 -3.15
N LEU A 305 -17.64 -8.95 -4.26
CA LEU A 305 -16.71 -7.99 -4.86
C LEU A 305 -17.08 -7.72 -6.33
N GLN A 306 -17.10 -6.45 -6.71
CA GLN A 306 -17.36 -6.01 -8.08
C GLN A 306 -16.46 -4.85 -8.47
N ASN A 307 -15.95 -4.88 -9.69
CA ASN A 307 -15.22 -3.76 -10.30
C ASN A 307 -15.59 -3.62 -11.78
N TYR A 308 -15.89 -2.40 -12.20
CA TYR A 308 -16.22 -2.06 -13.59
C TYR A 308 -15.49 -0.79 -13.99
N GLU A 309 -14.80 -0.82 -15.12
CA GLU A 309 -13.96 0.28 -15.56
C GLU A 309 -14.06 0.47 -17.06
N LEU A 310 -14.07 1.73 -17.48
CA LEU A 310 -14.03 2.15 -18.86
C LEU A 310 -12.96 3.22 -19.01
N SER A 311 -12.05 3.05 -19.96
CA SER A 311 -11.04 4.05 -20.28
C SER A 311 -10.94 4.28 -21.79
N VAL A 312 -10.59 5.51 -22.15
CA VAL A 312 -10.31 5.95 -23.51
C VAL A 312 -8.98 6.67 -23.51
N SER A 313 -8.07 6.25 -24.39
CA SER A 313 -6.75 6.86 -24.49
C SER A 313 -6.36 7.07 -25.94
N GLY A 314 -5.59 8.13 -26.20
CA GLY A 314 -5.09 8.43 -27.54
C GLY A 314 -4.09 9.58 -27.52
N ALA A 315 -3.19 9.61 -28.50
CA ALA A 315 -2.29 10.73 -28.69
C ALA A 315 -2.03 11.00 -30.16
N ASN A 316 -2.08 12.27 -30.56
CA ASN A 316 -1.66 12.78 -31.85
C ASN A 316 -0.49 13.79 -31.65
N GLU A 317 -0.04 14.44 -32.72
CA GLU A 317 1.09 15.39 -32.66
C GLU A 317 0.89 16.57 -31.68
N LYS A 318 -0.37 16.95 -31.43
CA LYS A 318 -0.74 18.14 -30.65
C LYS A 318 -1.38 17.81 -29.30
N THR A 319 -2.07 16.68 -29.19
CA THR A 319 -2.93 16.35 -28.05
C THR A 319 -2.64 14.93 -27.59
N ASN A 320 -2.39 14.76 -26.30
CA ASN A 320 -2.32 13.48 -25.62
C ASN A 320 -3.43 13.45 -24.56
N TYR A 321 -4.23 12.40 -24.52
CA TYR A 321 -5.29 12.29 -23.52
C TYR A 321 -5.49 10.85 -23.03
N TYR A 322 -5.91 10.75 -21.77
CA TYR A 322 -6.41 9.55 -21.11
C TYR A 322 -7.59 9.96 -20.23
N VAL A 323 -8.75 9.34 -20.43
CA VAL A 323 -9.96 9.56 -19.63
C VAL A 323 -10.48 8.22 -19.16
N SER A 324 -10.78 8.09 -17.88
CA SER A 324 -11.34 6.86 -17.32
C SER A 324 -12.47 7.13 -16.33
N GLY A 325 -13.35 6.16 -16.20
CA GLY A 325 -14.40 6.09 -15.20
C GLY A 325 -14.47 4.68 -14.62
N GLY A 326 -14.73 4.57 -13.32
CA GLY A 326 -14.78 3.30 -12.63
C GLY A 326 -15.79 3.25 -11.47
N TYR A 327 -16.33 2.06 -11.22
CA TYR A 327 -17.11 1.72 -10.04
C TYR A 327 -16.54 0.46 -9.40
N TYR A 328 -16.19 0.57 -8.13
CA TYR A 328 -15.69 -0.53 -7.30
C TYR A 328 -16.62 -0.69 -6.09
N SER A 329 -16.93 -1.93 -5.73
CA SER A 329 -17.79 -2.28 -4.61
C SER A 329 -17.23 -3.54 -3.95
N GLN A 330 -16.94 -3.46 -2.66
CA GLN A 330 -16.47 -4.58 -1.87
C GLN A 330 -17.24 -4.61 -0.55
N GLU A 331 -18.01 -5.66 -0.37
CA GLU A 331 -18.57 -6.01 0.92
C GLU A 331 -17.44 -6.54 1.83
N GLY A 332 -17.37 -6.03 3.06
CA GLY A 332 -16.46 -6.55 4.05
C GLY A 332 -16.84 -7.97 4.46
N ILE A 333 -15.86 -8.78 4.83
CA ILE A 333 -16.13 -10.09 5.43
C ILE A 333 -16.73 -9.94 6.83
N ALA A 334 -16.48 -8.86 7.58
CA ALA A 334 -17.16 -8.63 8.86
C ALA A 334 -18.49 -7.90 8.65
N LEU A 335 -19.50 -8.23 9.45
CA LEU A 335 -20.77 -7.51 9.40
C LEU A 335 -20.59 -6.02 9.76
N GLY A 336 -21.29 -5.15 9.04
CA GLY A 336 -21.20 -3.69 9.19
C GLY A 336 -20.03 -3.04 8.44
N SER A 337 -19.32 -3.80 7.60
CA SER A 337 -18.25 -3.30 6.72
C SER A 337 -18.67 -3.34 5.25
N ASN A 338 -18.60 -2.20 4.56
CA ASN A 338 -18.86 -2.09 3.13
C ASN A 338 -18.11 -0.90 2.53
N PHE A 339 -17.58 -1.04 1.32
CA PHE A 339 -16.87 0.02 0.63
C PHE A 339 -17.30 0.14 -0.83
N ASP A 340 -17.91 1.27 -1.19
CA ASP A 340 -18.25 1.65 -2.55
C ASP A 340 -17.44 2.85 -3.01
N ARG A 341 -16.92 2.80 -4.23
CA ARG A 341 -16.10 3.87 -4.82
C ARG A 341 -16.50 4.15 -6.27
N TYR A 342 -16.62 5.44 -6.56
CA TYR A 342 -16.81 5.98 -7.91
C TYR A 342 -15.64 6.88 -8.25
N SER A 343 -14.94 6.59 -9.34
CA SER A 343 -13.74 7.32 -9.76
C SER A 343 -13.87 7.86 -11.18
N ILE A 344 -13.42 9.09 -11.40
CA ILE A 344 -13.24 9.69 -12.72
C ILE A 344 -11.82 10.26 -12.79
N ARG A 345 -11.13 10.02 -13.90
CA ARG A 345 -9.82 10.61 -14.19
C ARG A 345 -9.78 11.23 -15.57
N ALA A 346 -9.10 12.37 -15.67
CA ALA A 346 -8.76 13.02 -16.92
C ALA A 346 -7.30 13.50 -16.88
N ASN A 347 -6.48 12.92 -17.75
CA ASN A 347 -5.12 13.37 -18.01
C ASN A 347 -5.09 13.91 -19.45
N ILE A 348 -4.81 15.19 -19.62
CA ILE A 348 -4.84 15.86 -20.93
C ILE A 348 -3.61 16.74 -21.05
N GLU A 349 -2.87 16.57 -22.15
CA GLU A 349 -1.75 17.42 -22.52
C GLU A 349 -1.96 17.97 -23.93
N GLN A 350 -1.77 19.27 -24.09
CA GLN A 350 -1.92 19.98 -25.35
C GLN A 350 -0.64 20.77 -25.65
N ARG A 351 -0.01 20.50 -26.78
CA ARG A 351 0.98 21.39 -27.40
C ARG A 351 0.23 22.55 -28.06
N ALA A 352 0.00 23.61 -27.29
CA ALA A 352 -0.68 24.82 -27.76
C ALA A 352 0.17 25.58 -28.80
N ALA A 353 1.50 25.50 -28.69
CA ALA A 353 2.46 25.96 -29.68
C ALA A 353 3.70 25.04 -29.67
N LYS A 354 4.61 25.19 -30.65
CA LYS A 354 5.89 24.43 -30.65
C LYS A 354 6.73 24.66 -29.37
N TRP A 355 6.59 25.83 -28.76
CA TRP A 355 7.29 26.23 -27.55
C TRP A 355 6.43 26.08 -26.28
N LEU A 356 5.14 25.78 -26.37
CA LEU A 356 4.22 25.79 -25.23
C LEU A 356 3.38 24.51 -25.14
N LYS A 357 3.56 23.78 -24.05
CA LYS A 357 2.75 22.64 -23.65
C LYS A 357 1.94 23.01 -22.39
N ILE A 358 0.64 22.79 -22.42
CA ILE A 358 -0.23 22.93 -21.26
C ILE A 358 -0.86 21.59 -20.95
N GLY A 359 -1.18 21.31 -19.69
CA GLY A 359 -1.86 20.07 -19.36
C GLY A 359 -2.51 20.07 -17.99
N THR A 360 -3.34 19.07 -17.78
CA THR A 360 -4.01 18.79 -16.52
C THR A 360 -3.99 17.29 -16.22
N ASN A 361 -3.78 16.95 -14.95
CA ASN A 361 -3.97 15.59 -14.42
C ASN A 361 -4.98 15.73 -13.28
N THR A 362 -6.22 15.30 -13.50
CA THR A 362 -7.33 15.51 -12.57
C THR A 362 -7.99 14.18 -12.22
N MET A 363 -8.22 13.96 -10.93
CA MET A 363 -8.95 12.85 -10.36
C MET A 363 -10.09 13.36 -9.49
N LEU A 364 -11.27 12.80 -9.69
CA LEU A 364 -12.45 13.01 -8.86
C LEU A 364 -12.91 11.66 -8.31
N ASN A 365 -13.26 11.64 -7.03
CA ASN A 365 -13.64 10.42 -6.34
C ASN A 365 -14.76 10.66 -5.31
N TYR A 366 -15.72 9.74 -5.26
CA TYR A 366 -16.75 9.66 -4.22
C TYR A 366 -16.73 8.26 -3.61
N GLN A 367 -16.76 8.20 -2.27
CA GLN A 367 -16.75 6.97 -1.49
C GLN A 367 -17.94 6.94 -0.55
N ASP A 368 -18.56 5.77 -0.43
CA ASP A 368 -19.55 5.44 0.60
C ASP A 368 -18.98 4.28 1.43
N ILE A 369 -18.84 4.49 2.72
CA ILE A 369 -18.06 3.62 3.60
C ILE A 369 -18.89 3.28 4.84
N GLU A 370 -19.04 1.99 5.11
CA GLU A 370 -19.44 1.44 6.40
C GLU A 370 -18.24 0.69 6.95
N GLN A 371 -17.89 0.92 8.21
CA GLN A 371 -16.72 0.29 8.84
C GLN A 371 -17.18 -0.56 10.01
N ALA A 372 -16.67 -1.79 10.06
CA ALA A 372 -16.78 -2.61 11.25
C ALA A 372 -15.79 -2.10 12.30
N ASP A 373 -16.21 -2.08 13.56
CA ASP A 373 -15.32 -1.77 14.67
C ASP A 373 -14.32 -2.94 14.87
N ASP A 374 -13.03 -2.62 14.94
CA ASP A 374 -11.93 -3.57 15.20
C ASP A 374 -10.91 -2.99 16.20
N GLY A 375 -9.96 -3.80 16.65
CA GLY A 375 -8.88 -3.35 17.52
C GLY A 375 -9.26 -3.14 19.00
N GLU A 376 -10.52 -3.39 19.37
CA GLU A 376 -11.03 -3.24 20.74
C GLU A 376 -11.76 -4.49 21.23
N TYR A 377 -11.54 -4.84 22.50
CA TYR A 377 -12.23 -5.96 23.16
C TYR A 377 -13.56 -5.50 23.75
N THR A 378 -14.63 -5.64 22.98
CA THR A 378 -16.00 -5.44 23.44
C THR A 378 -16.86 -6.63 23.03
N LEU A 379 -17.93 -6.94 23.76
CA LEU A 379 -18.76 -8.11 23.43
C LEU A 379 -19.51 -7.98 22.09
N VAL A 380 -19.52 -6.79 21.48
CA VAL A 380 -20.40 -6.45 20.36
C VAL A 380 -19.68 -6.23 19.03
N THR A 381 -18.34 -6.21 19.01
CA THR A 381 -17.58 -6.19 17.74
C THR A 381 -17.49 -7.58 17.13
N PRO A 382 -17.47 -7.73 15.79
CA PRO A 382 -17.45 -9.03 15.13
C PRO A 382 -16.37 -9.99 15.67
N ILE A 383 -15.12 -9.52 15.74
CA ILE A 383 -13.99 -10.35 16.16
C ILE A 383 -14.06 -10.76 17.64
N SER A 384 -14.44 -9.84 18.52
CA SER A 384 -14.51 -10.11 19.95
C SER A 384 -15.75 -10.95 20.29
N ALA A 385 -16.86 -10.73 19.59
CA ALA A 385 -18.04 -11.58 19.65
C ALA A 385 -17.71 -13.02 19.25
N ALA A 386 -16.97 -13.21 18.15
CA ALA A 386 -16.51 -14.55 17.76
C ALA A 386 -15.77 -15.28 18.88
N ARG A 387 -15.00 -14.53 19.70
CA ARG A 387 -14.17 -15.09 20.78
C ARG A 387 -14.92 -15.30 22.08
N PHE A 388 -15.64 -14.30 22.53
CA PHE A 388 -16.15 -14.26 23.89
C PHE A 388 -17.51 -14.96 24.03
N MET A 389 -18.30 -15.02 22.95
CA MET A 389 -19.63 -15.60 23.01
C MET A 389 -19.57 -17.12 23.22
N LEU A 390 -20.39 -17.62 24.15
CA LEU A 390 -20.48 -19.06 24.40
C LEU A 390 -21.17 -19.77 23.23
N PRO A 391 -20.73 -20.99 22.90
CA PRO A 391 -21.24 -21.71 21.73
C PRO A 391 -22.72 -22.13 21.91
N TYR A 392 -23.25 -22.19 23.13
CA TYR A 392 -24.68 -22.47 23.36
C TYR A 392 -25.56 -21.20 23.48
N TRP A 393 -25.02 -20.01 23.19
CA TRP A 393 -25.83 -18.79 23.07
C TRP A 393 -26.33 -18.64 21.63
N ASN A 394 -27.63 -18.79 21.41
CA ASN A 394 -28.22 -18.68 20.09
C ASN A 394 -28.56 -17.21 19.76
N PRO A 395 -28.00 -16.61 18.69
CA PRO A 395 -28.35 -15.26 18.25
C PRO A 395 -29.72 -15.17 17.58
N TYR A 396 -30.43 -16.29 17.38
CA TYR A 396 -31.74 -16.34 16.74
C TYR A 396 -32.80 -17.03 17.60
N ASN A 397 -34.04 -16.64 17.36
CA ASN A 397 -35.24 -17.34 17.81
C ASN A 397 -35.51 -18.59 16.94
N PRO A 398 -36.37 -19.52 17.40
CA PRO A 398 -36.75 -20.71 16.62
C PRO A 398 -37.40 -20.41 15.25
N ASP A 399 -37.94 -19.20 15.06
CA ASP A 399 -38.52 -18.74 13.78
C ASP A 399 -37.49 -18.09 12.84
N GLY A 400 -36.22 -17.97 13.27
CA GLY A 400 -35.12 -17.35 12.51
C GLY A 400 -34.99 -15.84 12.69
N SER A 401 -35.85 -15.19 13.48
CA SER A 401 -35.68 -13.78 13.85
C SER A 401 -34.50 -13.61 14.82
N LEU A 402 -33.87 -12.43 14.85
CA LEU A 402 -32.79 -12.15 15.80
C LEU A 402 -33.31 -12.19 17.23
N ALA A 403 -32.62 -12.94 18.09
CA ALA A 403 -32.85 -12.90 19.53
C ALA A 403 -32.49 -11.51 20.06
N SER A 404 -33.38 -10.93 20.85
CA SER A 404 -33.32 -9.52 21.27
C SER A 404 -33.23 -9.41 22.79
N VAL A 405 -32.50 -8.40 23.24
CA VAL A 405 -32.54 -7.97 24.65
C VAL A 405 -33.88 -7.30 25.02
N ASN A 406 -34.61 -6.76 24.03
CA ASN A 406 -35.85 -6.01 24.26
C ASN A 406 -37.02 -6.89 24.71
N ASP A 407 -37.15 -8.08 24.13
CA ASP A 407 -38.21 -9.04 24.45
C ASP A 407 -37.72 -10.18 25.38
N GLY A 408 -36.45 -10.12 25.79
CA GLY A 408 -35.81 -11.11 26.64
C GLY A 408 -35.56 -12.46 25.96
N SER A 409 -35.64 -12.53 24.63
CA SER A 409 -35.32 -13.75 23.88
C SER A 409 -33.81 -14.03 23.83
N TRP A 410 -32.96 -12.99 23.88
CA TRP A 410 -31.51 -13.16 24.07
C TRP A 410 -31.21 -13.74 25.45
N LYS A 411 -30.52 -14.89 25.48
CA LYS A 411 -30.15 -15.60 26.71
C LYS A 411 -28.65 -15.56 27.02
N GLY A 412 -27.86 -14.89 26.18
CA GLY A 412 -26.44 -14.69 26.43
C GLY A 412 -26.16 -13.54 27.39
N ASP A 413 -24.90 -13.41 27.81
CA ASP A 413 -24.46 -12.26 28.59
C ASP A 413 -24.29 -11.02 27.69
N GLY A 414 -24.50 -9.83 28.24
CA GLY A 414 -24.45 -8.57 27.48
C GLY A 414 -25.53 -8.47 26.38
N GLN A 415 -25.13 -7.98 25.20
CA GLN A 415 -26.01 -7.78 24.05
C GLN A 415 -25.75 -8.80 22.95
N ASN A 416 -26.79 -9.16 22.19
CA ASN A 416 -26.60 -9.89 20.94
C ASN A 416 -25.79 -9.01 19.95
N PRO A 417 -24.60 -9.43 19.51
CA PRO A 417 -23.73 -8.63 18.64
C PRO A 417 -24.40 -8.30 17.29
N LEU A 418 -25.19 -9.23 16.74
CA LEU A 418 -25.89 -9.04 15.48
C LEU A 418 -27.00 -7.99 15.60
N GLU A 419 -27.68 -7.96 16.75
CA GLU A 419 -28.66 -6.92 17.08
C GLU A 419 -27.98 -5.56 17.31
N TRP A 420 -26.81 -5.55 17.98
CA TRP A 420 -26.05 -4.33 18.24
C TRP A 420 -25.66 -3.62 16.93
N ILE A 421 -25.03 -4.34 16.00
CA ILE A 421 -24.57 -3.79 14.72
C ILE A 421 -25.75 -3.18 13.93
N LYS A 422 -26.92 -3.83 13.98
CA LYS A 422 -28.12 -3.34 13.31
C LYS A 422 -28.66 -2.03 13.91
N ASN A 423 -28.56 -1.87 15.23
CA ASN A 423 -29.08 -0.70 15.94
C ASN A 423 -28.06 0.44 16.08
N ASN A 424 -26.76 0.17 15.85
CA ASN A 424 -25.65 1.11 15.98
C ASN A 424 -24.96 1.30 14.62
N GLN A 425 -25.63 1.97 13.69
CA GLN A 425 -25.12 2.16 12.34
C GLN A 425 -24.08 3.27 12.28
N ARG A 426 -23.01 3.06 11.50
CA ARG A 426 -21.94 4.02 11.26
C ARG A 426 -21.64 4.08 9.77
N SER A 427 -21.71 5.28 9.20
CA SER A 427 -21.49 5.51 7.76
C SER A 427 -20.69 6.77 7.51
N TYR A 428 -19.86 6.75 6.48
CA TYR A 428 -19.03 7.86 6.04
C TYR A 428 -19.18 8.09 4.55
N LYS A 429 -19.12 9.36 4.16
CA LYS A 429 -19.05 9.78 2.76
C LYS A 429 -17.82 10.65 2.58
N LYS A 430 -16.97 10.28 1.61
CA LYS A 430 -15.76 11.03 1.28
C LYS A 430 -15.82 11.51 -0.17
N TYR A 431 -15.51 12.79 -0.37
CA TYR A 431 -15.33 13.41 -1.67
C TYR A 431 -13.88 13.83 -1.78
N LYS A 432 -13.19 13.42 -2.86
CA LYS A 432 -11.78 13.72 -3.07
C LYS A 432 -11.57 14.30 -4.46
N LEU A 433 -10.85 15.41 -4.54
CA LEU A 433 -10.36 16.05 -5.76
C LEU A 433 -8.84 16.15 -5.66
N VAL A 434 -8.15 15.59 -6.64
CA VAL A 434 -6.70 15.79 -6.82
C VAL A 434 -6.48 16.30 -8.23
N SER A 435 -5.94 17.51 -8.38
CA SER A 435 -5.75 18.14 -9.68
C SER A 435 -4.41 18.86 -9.77
N SER A 436 -3.66 18.60 -10.85
CA SER A 436 -2.46 19.32 -11.22
C SER A 436 -2.68 20.00 -12.56
N ILE A 437 -2.56 21.32 -12.62
CA ILE A 437 -2.57 22.11 -13.86
C ILE A 437 -1.16 22.64 -14.09
N PHE A 438 -0.63 22.48 -15.29
CA PHE A 438 0.72 22.95 -15.59
C PHE A 438 0.85 23.59 -16.97
N ALA A 439 1.85 24.45 -17.08
CA ALA A 439 2.35 24.99 -18.33
C ALA A 439 3.87 24.79 -18.40
N GLU A 440 4.35 24.32 -19.54
CA GLU A 440 5.76 24.09 -19.85
C GLU A 440 6.12 24.84 -21.12
N ALA A 441 7.06 25.78 -21.00
CA ALA A 441 7.58 26.61 -22.07
C ALA A 441 9.02 26.22 -22.41
N THR A 442 9.25 25.82 -23.67
CA THR A 442 10.60 25.66 -24.22
C THR A 442 11.09 27.01 -24.70
N ILE A 443 11.89 27.69 -23.88
CA ILE A 443 12.35 29.08 -24.13
C ILE A 443 13.34 29.10 -25.28
N ILE A 444 14.33 28.21 -25.22
CA ILE A 444 15.30 27.91 -26.26
C ILE A 444 15.52 26.39 -26.28
N GLU A 445 16.18 25.88 -27.32
CA GLU A 445 16.51 24.46 -27.40
C GLU A 445 17.26 24.01 -26.13
N GLY A 446 16.75 22.94 -25.50
CA GLY A 446 17.28 22.41 -24.24
C GLY A 446 16.85 23.13 -22.96
N LEU A 447 16.29 24.36 -23.02
CA LEU A 447 15.85 25.13 -21.85
C LEU A 447 14.32 25.11 -21.70
N THR A 448 13.82 24.43 -20.67
CA THR A 448 12.39 24.35 -20.36
C THR A 448 12.08 25.02 -19.03
N PHE A 449 11.08 25.88 -19.01
CA PHE A 449 10.47 26.41 -17.81
C PHE A 449 9.11 25.75 -17.61
N LYS A 450 8.87 25.14 -16.45
CA LYS A 450 7.59 24.53 -16.10
C LYS A 450 7.05 25.17 -14.83
N SER A 451 5.80 25.61 -14.89
CA SER A 451 5.02 26.05 -13.73
C SER A 451 3.86 25.09 -13.54
N GLN A 452 3.69 24.60 -12.31
CA GLN A 452 2.69 23.62 -11.94
C GLN A 452 1.95 24.10 -10.69
N PHE A 453 0.63 24.08 -10.73
CA PHE A 453 -0.26 24.40 -9.62
C PHE A 453 -1.09 23.17 -9.28
N ASN A 454 -1.08 22.77 -8.02
CA ASN A 454 -1.79 21.59 -7.55
C ASN A 454 -2.82 21.93 -6.49
N VAL A 455 -3.94 21.23 -6.55
CA VAL A 455 -5.03 21.25 -5.57
C VAL A 455 -5.28 19.82 -5.12
N ASP A 456 -5.19 19.59 -3.81
CA ASP A 456 -5.70 18.39 -3.16
C ASP A 456 -6.78 18.81 -2.16
N PHE A 457 -8.02 18.41 -2.41
CA PHE A 457 -9.16 18.70 -1.55
C PHE A 457 -9.87 17.41 -1.15
N SER A 458 -10.15 17.27 0.15
CA SER A 458 -10.94 16.18 0.72
C SER A 458 -12.02 16.73 1.64
N HIS A 459 -13.27 16.34 1.37
CA HIS A 459 -14.40 16.56 2.26
C HIS A 459 -14.90 15.21 2.78
N MET A 460 -15.11 15.08 4.08
CA MET A 460 -15.67 13.88 4.70
C MET A 460 -16.82 14.24 5.62
N THR A 461 -17.91 13.47 5.54
CA THR A 461 -18.99 13.52 6.51
C THR A 461 -19.26 12.15 7.10
N GLY A 462 -19.52 12.10 8.39
CA GLY A 462 -19.87 10.88 9.13
C GLY A 462 -21.25 10.98 9.77
N LEU A 463 -21.94 9.85 9.85
CA LEU A 463 -23.13 9.66 10.66
C LEU A 463 -23.00 8.37 11.45
N SER A 464 -23.09 8.48 12.77
CA SER A 464 -23.31 7.35 13.66
C SER A 464 -24.63 7.53 14.39
N THR A 465 -25.43 6.47 14.51
CA THR A 465 -26.74 6.53 15.18
C THR A 465 -26.96 5.32 16.03
N SER A 466 -27.63 5.51 17.17
CA SER A 466 -28.15 4.43 18.00
C SER A 466 -29.65 4.61 18.22
N ALA A 467 -30.43 3.57 17.94
CA ALA A 467 -31.89 3.63 17.97
C ALA A 467 -32.46 3.71 19.40
N PRO A 468 -33.40 4.63 19.71
CA PRO A 468 -33.99 4.73 21.04
C PRO A 468 -34.73 3.47 21.53
N SER A 469 -35.34 2.71 20.63
CA SER A 469 -36.06 1.48 20.99
C SER A 469 -35.13 0.35 21.45
N TYR A 470 -33.82 0.49 21.26
CA TYR A 470 -32.84 -0.49 21.71
C TYR A 470 -32.66 -0.39 23.24
N ALA A 471 -32.92 -1.46 23.98
CA ALA A 471 -33.00 -1.44 25.45
C ALA A 471 -31.80 -0.79 26.15
N PRO A 472 -30.53 -1.00 25.73
CA PRO A 472 -29.38 -0.32 26.33
C PRO A 472 -29.46 1.22 26.30
N ASN A 473 -30.22 1.78 25.37
CA ASN A 473 -30.42 3.23 25.23
C ASN A 473 -31.52 3.77 26.15
N LEU A 474 -32.27 2.93 26.85
CA LEU A 474 -33.31 3.33 27.82
C LEU A 474 -34.33 4.33 27.24
N GLY A 475 -34.73 4.15 25.98
CA GLY A 475 -35.66 5.06 25.27
C GLY A 475 -35.03 6.36 24.78
N GLN A 476 -33.71 6.54 24.92
CA GLN A 476 -32.95 7.70 24.48
C GLN A 476 -31.89 7.29 23.46
N GLY A 477 -32.21 7.43 22.17
CA GLY A 477 -31.25 7.25 21.10
C GLY A 477 -30.14 8.29 21.15
N ASN A 478 -29.15 8.08 20.27
CA ASN A 478 -28.09 9.05 20.04
C ASN A 478 -27.80 9.20 18.55
N ALA A 479 -27.29 10.37 18.18
CA ALA A 479 -26.85 10.67 16.83
C ALA A 479 -25.57 11.49 16.88
N GLN A 480 -24.56 11.06 16.14
CA GLN A 480 -23.29 11.75 15.98
C GLN A 480 -23.12 12.16 14.52
N ARG A 481 -22.74 13.41 14.29
CA ARG A 481 -22.28 13.91 12.98
C ARG A 481 -20.84 14.33 13.08
N LEU A 482 -20.11 14.08 12.02
CA LEU A 482 -18.79 14.62 11.77
C LEU A 482 -18.79 15.28 10.38
N SER A 483 -18.05 16.37 10.26
CA SER A 483 -17.71 17.01 8.99
C SER A 483 -16.27 17.50 9.08
N SER A 484 -15.47 17.27 8.05
CA SER A 484 -14.09 17.76 7.99
C SER A 484 -13.70 18.09 6.56
N ASP A 485 -12.94 19.17 6.40
CA ASP A 485 -12.36 19.63 5.15
C ASP A 485 -10.85 19.71 5.27
N ALA A 486 -10.15 19.18 4.27
CA ALA A 486 -8.70 19.29 4.15
C ALA A 486 -8.35 19.82 2.76
N LEU A 487 -7.59 20.91 2.70
CA LEU A 487 -7.16 21.56 1.46
C LEU A 487 -5.64 21.73 1.46
N THR A 488 -4.97 21.13 0.49
CA THR A 488 -3.58 21.41 0.17
C THR A 488 -3.49 22.14 -1.16
N LEU A 489 -2.86 23.32 -1.13
CA LEU A 489 -2.47 24.06 -2.32
C LEU A 489 -0.96 24.02 -2.46
N SER A 490 -0.47 23.76 -3.66
CA SER A 490 0.97 23.88 -3.92
C SER A 490 1.27 24.48 -5.28
N VAL A 491 2.39 25.19 -5.33
CA VAL A 491 2.97 25.73 -6.56
C VAL A 491 4.40 25.26 -6.68
N THR A 492 4.78 24.79 -7.86
CA THR A 492 6.14 24.40 -8.18
C THR A 492 6.56 25.00 -9.50
N ASN A 493 7.68 25.71 -9.48
CA ASN A 493 8.28 26.32 -10.66
C ASN A 493 9.67 25.72 -10.86
N THR A 494 9.95 25.20 -12.04
CA THR A 494 11.24 24.60 -12.38
C THR A 494 11.78 25.16 -13.68
N LEU A 495 13.08 25.42 -13.72
CA LEU A 495 13.86 25.73 -14.91
C LEU A 495 14.86 24.61 -15.14
N ASN A 496 14.78 23.92 -16.28
CA ASN A 496 15.65 22.82 -16.64
C ASN A 496 16.42 23.14 -17.92
N TYR A 497 17.75 23.02 -17.90
CA TYR A 497 18.62 23.23 -19.06
C TYR A 497 19.44 21.98 -19.36
N GLN A 498 19.15 21.34 -20.49
CA GLN A 498 19.87 20.16 -20.97
C GLN A 498 20.62 20.49 -22.26
N PHE A 499 21.89 20.12 -22.33
CA PHE A 499 22.69 20.25 -23.56
C PHE A 499 23.74 19.14 -23.65
N GLN A 500 24.23 18.90 -24.86
CA GLN A 500 25.29 17.94 -25.14
C GLN A 500 26.39 18.60 -25.98
N LYS A 501 27.64 18.32 -25.64
CA LYS A 501 28.82 18.73 -26.39
C LYS A 501 29.75 17.52 -26.54
N ASP A 502 29.90 17.04 -27.77
CA ASP A 502 30.65 15.82 -28.08
C ASP A 502 30.14 14.62 -27.22
N LYS A 503 31.01 14.07 -26.38
CA LYS A 503 30.74 12.97 -25.46
C LYS A 503 30.20 13.42 -24.10
N HIS A 504 30.07 14.72 -23.85
CA HIS A 504 29.63 15.27 -22.58
C HIS A 504 28.16 15.67 -22.66
N SER A 505 27.33 15.15 -21.76
CA SER A 505 25.95 15.59 -21.58
C SER A 505 25.78 16.20 -20.20
N PHE A 506 25.11 17.35 -20.16
CA PHE A 506 24.83 18.11 -18.94
C PHE A 506 23.33 18.33 -18.82
N ASN A 507 22.84 18.28 -17.58
CA ASN A 507 21.49 18.71 -17.26
C ASN A 507 21.47 19.46 -15.93
N PHE A 508 20.94 20.68 -15.94
CA PHE A 508 20.83 21.53 -14.77
C PHE A 508 19.37 21.86 -14.49
N LEU A 509 18.92 21.58 -13.27
CA LEU A 509 17.58 21.89 -12.78
C LEU A 509 17.69 22.91 -11.65
N LEU A 510 16.86 23.94 -11.69
CA LEU A 510 16.62 24.88 -10.59
C LEU A 510 15.12 24.92 -10.32
N GLY A 511 14.70 24.93 -9.06
CA GLY A 511 13.29 25.01 -8.73
C GLY A 511 12.98 25.64 -7.39
N GLN A 512 11.71 26.04 -7.27
CA GLN A 512 11.09 26.55 -6.06
C GLN A 512 9.76 25.83 -5.86
N GLU A 513 9.42 25.60 -4.60
CA GLU A 513 8.16 24.98 -4.19
C GLU A 513 7.55 25.72 -3.00
N GLY A 514 6.23 25.89 -3.02
CA GLY A 514 5.44 26.38 -1.89
C GLY A 514 4.26 25.46 -1.67
N VAL A 515 4.02 25.07 -0.41
CA VAL A 515 2.90 24.22 -0.01
C VAL A 515 2.18 24.90 1.14
N ASN A 516 0.86 24.95 1.09
CA ASN A 516 -0.01 25.42 2.16
C ASN A 516 -1.09 24.35 2.39
N TYR A 517 -1.25 23.94 3.64
CA TYR A 517 -2.24 22.98 4.08
C TYR A 517 -3.14 23.65 5.11
N HIS A 518 -4.44 23.45 4.95
CA HIS A 518 -5.46 23.87 5.88
C HIS A 518 -6.39 22.69 6.18
N TYR A 519 -6.74 22.54 7.45
CA TYR A 519 -7.71 21.56 7.92
C TYR A 519 -8.65 22.20 8.92
N GLU A 520 -9.94 21.93 8.73
CA GLU A 520 -10.99 22.25 9.68
C GLU A 520 -11.94 21.06 9.83
N GLY A 521 -12.59 20.95 10.98
CA GLY A 521 -13.61 19.92 11.16
C GLY A 521 -14.23 19.93 12.54
N PHE A 522 -15.45 19.41 12.61
CA PHE A 522 -16.20 19.32 13.85
C PHE A 522 -16.87 17.97 13.99
N THR A 523 -17.12 17.61 15.25
CA THR A 523 -17.95 16.46 15.63
C THR A 523 -18.96 16.90 16.66
N LEU A 524 -20.20 16.46 16.51
CA LEU A 524 -21.30 16.73 17.45
C LEU A 524 -22.02 15.42 17.76
N ARG A 525 -22.20 15.13 19.05
CA ARG A 525 -23.03 14.01 19.53
C ARG A 525 -24.22 14.55 20.31
N ALA A 526 -25.42 14.22 19.84
CA ALA A 526 -26.67 14.54 20.52
C ALA A 526 -27.34 13.27 21.04
N GLU A 527 -28.01 13.39 22.18
CA GLU A 527 -28.77 12.32 22.84
C GLU A 527 -30.21 12.76 23.12
N GLY A 528 -31.07 11.77 23.35
CA GLY A 528 -32.46 11.98 23.72
C GLY A 528 -33.44 11.92 22.56
N GLN A 529 -33.00 11.44 21.40
CA GLN A 529 -33.90 11.01 20.34
C GLN A 529 -34.84 9.94 20.89
N ASN A 530 -36.14 10.03 20.58
CA ASN A 530 -37.17 9.13 21.15
C ASN A 530 -37.95 8.34 20.08
N ASN A 531 -37.52 8.42 18.82
CA ASN A 531 -38.12 7.73 17.69
C ASN A 531 -37.02 7.19 16.75
N ASP A 532 -37.06 5.89 16.45
CA ASP A 532 -36.06 5.20 15.61
C ASP A 532 -35.94 5.74 14.18
N LYS A 533 -36.97 6.45 13.70
CA LYS A 533 -36.95 7.12 12.38
C LYS A 533 -36.42 8.54 12.45
N LEU A 534 -36.31 9.11 13.66
CA LEU A 534 -35.82 10.46 13.91
C LEU A 534 -34.53 10.39 14.73
N VAL A 535 -33.50 9.77 14.15
CA VAL A 535 -32.14 9.68 14.70
C VAL A 535 -31.21 10.75 14.12
N ASN A 536 -31.73 11.96 13.87
CA ASN A 536 -30.91 13.10 13.46
C ASN A 536 -30.48 13.91 14.68
N ILE A 537 -29.55 14.86 14.51
CA ILE A 537 -29.08 15.68 15.63
C ILE A 537 -30.22 16.54 16.20
N THR A 538 -31.07 17.10 15.34
CA THR A 538 -32.13 18.05 15.74
C THR A 538 -33.28 17.43 16.53
N SER A 539 -33.43 16.12 16.52
CA SER A 539 -34.42 15.40 17.33
C SER A 539 -33.89 14.99 18.71
N GLY A 540 -32.61 15.26 19.01
CA GLY A 540 -32.05 15.09 20.34
C GLY A 540 -32.51 16.21 21.30
N THR A 541 -32.46 15.94 22.60
CA THR A 541 -32.81 16.92 23.65
C THR A 541 -31.60 17.63 24.24
N ARG A 542 -30.40 17.05 24.07
CA ARG A 542 -29.13 17.62 24.55
C ARG A 542 -27.96 17.19 23.66
N VAL A 543 -26.91 18.01 23.64
CA VAL A 543 -25.61 17.64 23.09
C VAL A 543 -24.74 17.12 24.23
N THR A 544 -24.14 15.93 24.08
CA THR A 544 -23.33 15.30 25.14
C THR A 544 -21.83 15.40 24.92
N SER A 545 -21.40 15.57 23.68
CA SER A 545 -20.00 15.87 23.36
C SER A 545 -19.90 16.64 22.05
N TRP A 546 -18.88 17.51 21.98
CA TRP A 546 -18.53 18.22 20.76
C TRP A 546 -17.02 18.39 20.68
N SER A 547 -16.51 18.44 19.46
CA SER A 547 -15.14 18.88 19.17
C SER A 547 -15.21 19.79 17.96
N ASP A 548 -14.39 20.84 17.96
CA ASP A 548 -14.34 21.83 16.90
C ASP A 548 -12.87 22.22 16.69
N THR A 549 -12.34 21.85 15.53
CA THR A 549 -10.99 22.20 15.09
C THR A 549 -11.14 23.22 13.98
N THR A 550 -10.88 24.48 14.28
CA THR A 550 -11.02 25.57 13.32
C THR A 550 -9.80 25.70 12.42
N ASP A 551 -8.61 25.37 12.92
CA ASP A 551 -7.35 25.52 12.21
C ASP A 551 -6.36 24.43 12.65
N ASP A 552 -5.91 23.59 11.72
CA ASP A 552 -4.77 22.68 11.89
C ASP A 552 -3.83 22.79 10.67
N ASP A 553 -3.08 23.89 10.64
CA ASP A 553 -2.41 24.35 9.44
C ASP A 553 -0.91 24.08 9.45
N TYR A 554 -0.37 23.88 8.24
CA TYR A 554 1.08 23.98 8.05
C TYR A 554 1.44 24.54 6.68
N SER A 555 2.68 24.98 6.54
CA SER A 555 3.22 25.48 5.28
C SER A 555 4.68 25.10 5.10
N TYR A 556 5.07 24.95 3.84
CA TYR A 556 6.45 24.74 3.41
C TYR A 556 6.85 25.76 2.34
N MET A 557 8.11 26.16 2.39
CA MET A 557 8.75 26.92 1.30
C MET A 557 10.12 26.32 1.04
N SER A 558 10.42 26.04 -0.23
CA SER A 558 11.63 25.32 -0.59
C SER A 558 12.29 25.87 -1.84
N VAL A 559 13.62 25.78 -1.89
CA VAL A 559 14.43 26.11 -3.08
C VAL A 559 15.44 24.99 -3.28
N PHE A 560 15.55 24.50 -4.51
CA PHE A 560 16.39 23.35 -4.83
C PHE A 560 17.07 23.48 -6.19
N GLY A 561 18.21 22.82 -6.33
CA GLY A 561 18.95 22.72 -7.57
C GLY A 561 19.60 21.35 -7.73
N ARG A 562 19.73 20.89 -8.97
CA ARG A 562 20.38 19.63 -9.32
C ARG A 562 21.25 19.82 -10.57
N GLY A 563 22.47 19.33 -10.53
CA GLY A 563 23.36 19.21 -11.68
C GLY A 563 23.63 17.75 -11.98
N GLU A 564 23.50 17.36 -13.24
CA GLU A 564 23.78 16.02 -13.74
C GLU A 564 24.83 16.10 -14.86
N TYR A 565 25.75 15.15 -14.85
CA TYR A 565 26.82 15.03 -15.83
C TYR A 565 26.97 13.59 -16.28
N ASN A 566 27.11 13.40 -17.59
CA ASN A 566 27.38 12.11 -18.22
C ASN A 566 28.54 12.27 -19.20
N TYR A 567 29.58 11.45 -19.06
CA TYR A 567 30.67 11.32 -20.00
C TYR A 567 30.63 9.99 -20.74
N ASP A 568 30.40 10.05 -22.06
CA ASP A 568 30.47 8.93 -23.00
C ASP A 568 29.62 7.71 -22.59
N GLN A 569 28.58 7.92 -21.77
CA GLN A 569 27.75 6.86 -21.18
C GLN A 569 28.55 5.88 -20.30
N ARG A 570 29.70 6.30 -19.77
CA ARG A 570 30.57 5.52 -18.88
C ARG A 570 30.54 6.03 -17.46
N TYR A 571 30.66 7.35 -17.29
CA TYR A 571 30.70 7.97 -15.97
C TYR A 571 29.53 8.94 -15.84
N TYR A 572 28.77 8.76 -14.78
CA TYR A 572 27.62 9.57 -14.43
C TYR A 572 27.87 10.17 -13.06
N ALA A 573 27.56 11.45 -12.92
CA ALA A 573 27.61 12.15 -11.66
C ALA A 573 26.36 13.01 -11.50
N ASP A 574 25.78 13.03 -10.31
CA ASP A 574 24.70 13.94 -9.96
C ASP A 574 24.97 14.58 -8.60
N ILE A 575 24.64 15.87 -8.50
CA ILE A 575 24.77 16.66 -7.29
C ILE A 575 23.46 17.43 -7.11
N ALA A 576 22.89 17.37 -5.91
CA ALA A 576 21.70 18.15 -5.58
C ALA A 576 21.91 18.92 -4.28
N LEU A 577 21.34 20.12 -4.24
CA LEU A 577 21.31 21.01 -3.08
C LEU A 577 19.87 21.49 -2.89
N ARG A 578 19.39 21.51 -1.64
CA ARG A 578 18.03 21.94 -1.31
C ARG A 578 17.99 22.62 0.06
N THR A 579 17.13 23.63 0.19
CA THR A 579 16.82 24.27 1.46
C THR A 579 15.31 24.34 1.64
N ASP A 580 14.82 23.90 2.80
CA ASP A 580 13.39 23.80 3.12
C ASP A 580 13.06 24.56 4.39
N ALA A 581 11.95 25.29 4.38
CA ALA A 581 11.35 25.93 5.55
C ALA A 581 10.05 25.23 5.92
N SER A 582 9.82 24.97 7.20
CA SER A 582 8.54 24.47 7.72
C SER A 582 7.97 25.38 8.81
N SER A 583 6.65 25.58 8.81
CA SER A 583 5.95 26.33 9.86
C SER A 583 5.85 25.58 11.20
N ARG A 584 6.17 24.27 11.23
CA ARG A 584 6.12 23.45 12.46
C ARG A 584 7.21 23.78 13.47
N PHE A 585 8.27 24.43 13.01
CA PHE A 585 9.46 24.75 13.80
C PHE A 585 9.52 26.22 14.19
N GLY A 586 10.30 26.51 15.23
CA GLY A 586 10.54 27.86 15.72
C GLY A 586 11.16 28.78 14.66
N THR A 587 11.03 30.09 14.86
CA THR A 587 11.52 31.11 13.90
C THR A 587 13.01 30.97 13.58
N GLY A 588 13.83 30.59 14.56
CA GLY A 588 15.27 30.36 14.41
C GLY A 588 15.67 29.06 13.72
N HIS A 589 14.78 28.07 13.67
CA HIS A 589 15.12 26.69 13.25
C HIS A 589 14.28 26.16 12.08
N ARG A 590 13.42 27.01 11.49
CA ARG A 590 12.54 26.62 10.37
C ARG A 590 13.28 26.17 9.11
N TRP A 591 14.44 26.76 8.80
CA TRP A 591 15.21 26.45 7.59
C TRP A 591 16.18 25.30 7.81
N GLY A 592 16.09 24.26 6.97
CA GLY A 592 17.00 23.12 6.94
C GLY A 592 17.69 22.99 5.57
N GLY A 593 19.00 22.76 5.56
CA GLY A 593 19.81 22.57 4.35
C GLY A 593 20.19 21.11 4.13
N PHE A 594 20.00 20.63 2.90
CA PHE A 594 20.18 19.24 2.50
C PHE A 594 20.95 19.12 1.18
N TRP A 595 21.74 18.06 1.04
CA TRP A 595 22.57 17.84 -0.15
C TRP A 595 22.67 16.36 -0.49
N SER A 596 22.95 16.05 -1.76
CA SER A 596 23.28 14.69 -2.18
C SER A 596 24.30 14.68 -3.31
N VAL A 597 25.06 13.59 -3.37
CA VAL A 597 25.98 13.27 -4.44
C VAL A 597 25.76 11.81 -4.84
N GLY A 598 25.62 11.54 -6.13
CA GLY A 598 25.62 10.20 -6.68
C GLY A 598 26.59 10.07 -7.84
N LEU A 599 27.21 8.90 -7.94
CA LEU A 599 28.20 8.53 -8.95
C LEU A 599 27.84 7.16 -9.48
N MET A 600 27.90 6.96 -10.80
CA MET A 600 27.76 5.64 -11.41
C MET A 600 28.82 5.44 -12.49
N TRP A 601 29.46 4.27 -12.43
CA TRP A 601 30.36 3.78 -13.45
C TRP A 601 29.70 2.62 -14.20
N ASN A 602 29.48 2.81 -15.49
CA ASN A 602 29.05 1.77 -16.40
C ASN A 602 30.26 1.07 -17.02
N LEU A 603 30.74 0.01 -16.36
CA LEU A 603 31.89 -0.77 -16.81
C LEU A 603 31.63 -1.43 -18.16
N ARG A 604 30.36 -1.76 -18.47
CA ARG A 604 30.01 -2.42 -19.72
C ARG A 604 30.39 -1.58 -20.95
N ASN A 605 30.42 -0.26 -20.81
CA ASN A 605 30.78 0.67 -21.88
C ASN A 605 32.30 0.92 -22.00
N GLU A 606 33.13 0.22 -21.23
CA GLU A 606 34.58 0.28 -21.35
C GLU A 606 35.12 -0.65 -22.43
N ALA A 607 36.16 -0.20 -23.15
CA ALA A 607 36.77 -0.96 -24.24
C ALA A 607 37.31 -2.33 -23.79
N PHE A 608 37.82 -2.44 -22.56
CA PHE A 608 38.33 -3.71 -22.02
C PHE A 608 37.22 -4.75 -21.75
N MET A 609 35.96 -4.34 -21.69
CA MET A 609 34.81 -5.23 -21.46
C MET A 609 34.16 -5.75 -22.75
N GLU A 610 34.62 -5.32 -23.94
CA GLU A 610 34.05 -5.76 -25.22
C GLU A 610 34.04 -7.29 -25.39
N ASN A 611 35.10 -7.97 -24.93
CA ASN A 611 35.28 -9.42 -25.06
C ASN A 611 34.36 -10.25 -24.15
N VAL A 612 33.79 -9.68 -23.09
CA VAL A 612 32.91 -10.39 -22.14
C VAL A 612 31.41 -10.17 -22.40
N SER A 613 31.10 -9.36 -23.41
CA SER A 613 29.75 -8.97 -23.85
C SER A 613 28.76 -10.12 -24.06
N ARG A 614 29.26 -11.27 -24.48
CA ARG A 614 28.45 -12.46 -24.78
C ARG A 614 27.75 -13.04 -23.56
N TRP A 615 28.37 -12.95 -22.38
CA TRP A 615 27.84 -13.54 -21.15
C TRP A 615 27.51 -12.49 -20.08
N LEU A 616 28.13 -11.31 -20.13
CA LEU A 616 27.86 -10.18 -19.24
C LEU A 616 27.25 -9.02 -20.04
N SER A 617 25.93 -8.88 -19.96
CA SER A 617 25.16 -7.88 -20.70
C SER A 617 25.09 -6.52 -20.02
N ASN A 618 25.16 -6.47 -18.69
CA ASN A 618 25.21 -5.23 -17.91
C ASN A 618 26.22 -5.35 -16.78
N ALA A 619 26.93 -4.26 -16.48
CA ALA A 619 27.86 -4.17 -15.36
C ALA A 619 28.00 -2.71 -14.94
N GLN A 620 27.28 -2.33 -13.90
CA GLN A 620 27.27 -0.97 -13.36
C GLN A 620 27.54 -0.99 -11.86
N ILE A 621 28.30 -0.01 -11.39
CA ILE A 621 28.54 0.24 -9.97
C ILE A 621 28.04 1.65 -9.68
N SER A 622 27.21 1.79 -8.66
CA SER A 622 26.63 3.06 -8.22
C SER A 622 27.00 3.33 -6.77
N PHE A 623 27.28 4.59 -6.47
CA PHE A 623 27.52 5.08 -5.12
C PHE A 623 26.70 6.35 -4.93
N SER A 624 25.99 6.46 -3.81
CA SER A 624 25.29 7.69 -3.46
C SER A 624 25.42 8.00 -1.97
N THR A 625 25.48 9.28 -1.64
CA THR A 625 25.47 9.75 -0.26
C THR A 625 24.82 11.12 -0.16
N GLY A 626 24.15 11.40 0.96
CA GLY A 626 23.55 12.70 1.18
C GLY A 626 22.75 12.78 2.46
N THR A 627 22.25 13.98 2.72
CA THR A 627 21.40 14.30 3.87
C THR A 627 19.97 14.58 3.44
N SER A 628 19.02 14.28 4.32
CA SER A 628 17.62 14.63 4.20
C SER A 628 17.04 14.98 5.57
N GLY A 629 15.90 15.66 5.59
CA GLY A 629 15.21 16.07 6.81
C GLY A 629 13.95 15.23 7.08
N ASN A 630 13.39 15.35 8.28
CA ASN A 630 12.04 14.95 8.63
C ASN A 630 11.38 16.04 9.50
N SER A 631 10.11 16.33 9.22
CA SER A 631 9.28 17.32 9.94
C SER A 631 7.88 16.79 10.28
N SER A 632 7.74 15.46 10.33
CA SER A 632 6.47 14.78 10.59
C SER A 632 6.17 14.73 12.09
N ILE A 633 5.87 15.90 12.66
CA ILE A 633 5.37 16.11 14.02
C ILE A 633 4.03 16.85 13.98
N PRO A 634 3.23 16.84 15.06
CA PRO A 634 2.03 17.66 15.15
C PRO A 634 2.32 19.15 14.91
N ASN A 635 1.31 19.88 14.44
CA ASN A 635 1.46 21.31 14.19
C ASN A 635 1.56 22.06 15.53
N TYR A 636 2.24 23.21 15.52
CA TYR A 636 2.36 24.12 16.68
C TYR A 636 3.13 23.60 17.92
N GLU A 637 3.81 22.45 17.85
CA GLU A 637 4.55 21.85 18.99
C GLU A 637 5.67 22.76 19.56
N HIS A 638 6.17 23.70 18.76
CA HIS A 638 7.17 24.68 19.22
C HIS A 638 6.56 25.82 20.07
N LEU A 639 5.24 26.03 20.04
CA LEU A 639 4.58 27.13 20.74
C LEU A 639 4.20 26.74 22.18
N ALA A 640 4.24 27.70 23.09
CA ALA A 640 3.60 27.55 24.39
C ALA A 640 2.10 27.85 24.23
N LEU A 641 1.24 26.87 24.52
CA LEU A 641 -0.20 26.96 24.23
C LEU A 641 -1.05 26.94 25.50
N VAL A 642 -2.21 27.59 25.39
CA VAL A 642 -3.28 27.59 26.39
C VAL A 642 -4.54 27.09 25.72
N SER A 643 -5.20 26.08 26.29
CA SER A 643 -6.47 25.54 25.80
C SER A 643 -7.66 26.17 26.53
N GLY A 644 -8.71 26.49 25.78
CA GLY A 644 -10.06 26.74 26.32
C GLY A 644 -10.87 25.44 26.45
N GLY A 645 -12.14 25.55 26.82
CA GLY A 645 -13.07 24.42 26.86
C GLY A 645 -13.12 23.66 28.18
N LEU A 646 -12.29 24.04 29.16
CA LEU A 646 -12.46 23.58 30.54
C LEU A 646 -13.74 24.15 31.12
N ASN A 647 -14.57 23.32 31.73
CA ASN A 647 -15.80 23.76 32.37
C ASN A 647 -15.59 23.81 33.89
N TYR A 648 -15.67 25.00 34.46
CA TYR A 648 -15.63 25.19 35.91
C TYR A 648 -16.98 25.75 36.38
N TYR A 649 -17.85 24.88 36.90
CA TYR A 649 -19.20 25.22 37.36
C TYR A 649 -20.10 25.92 36.31
N GLY A 650 -19.93 25.57 35.03
CA GLY A 650 -20.68 26.17 33.92
C GLY A 650 -20.00 27.39 33.29
N ASP A 651 -18.92 27.89 33.88
CA ASP A 651 -18.10 28.94 33.29
C ASP A 651 -17.00 28.36 32.40
N ALA A 652 -16.71 29.07 31.30
CA ALA A 652 -15.60 28.74 30.42
C ALA A 652 -14.27 29.05 31.11
N GLY A 653 -13.44 28.01 31.27
CA GLY A 653 -12.09 28.07 31.81
C GLY A 653 -11.01 27.92 30.74
N MET A 654 -9.81 28.36 31.09
CA MET A 654 -8.60 28.19 30.30
C MET A 654 -7.51 27.58 31.17
N ALA A 655 -6.65 26.75 30.58
CA ALA A 655 -5.44 26.26 31.25
C ALA A 655 -4.30 26.07 30.24
N PRO A 656 -3.04 26.17 30.68
CA PRO A 656 -1.90 25.79 29.87
C PRO A 656 -2.06 24.36 29.33
N SER A 657 -1.86 24.16 28.02
CA SER A 657 -2.00 22.85 27.38
C SER A 657 -0.66 22.27 26.92
N GLN A 658 0.35 23.11 26.69
CA GLN A 658 1.65 22.68 26.17
C GLN A 658 2.76 23.67 26.58
N PRO A 659 3.96 23.18 26.95
CA PRO A 659 5.07 24.03 27.40
C PRO A 659 5.78 24.82 26.28
N GLY A 660 5.73 24.35 25.03
CA GLY A 660 6.46 24.92 23.88
C GLY A 660 7.96 24.64 23.88
N ASN A 661 8.58 24.75 22.71
CA ASN A 661 10.02 24.60 22.49
C ASN A 661 10.43 25.29 21.16
N GLU A 662 10.88 26.55 21.23
CA GLU A 662 11.29 27.32 20.04
C GLU A 662 12.59 26.80 19.38
N ASP A 663 13.33 25.93 20.07
CA ASP A 663 14.54 25.29 19.56
C ASP A 663 14.25 24.05 18.70
N LEU A 664 12.98 23.63 18.62
CA LEU A 664 12.56 22.55 17.72
C LEU A 664 12.92 22.86 16.26
N GLY A 665 13.61 21.90 15.65
CA GLY A 665 14.06 21.91 14.27
C GLY A 665 13.99 20.53 13.62
N TRP A 666 14.72 20.38 12.52
CA TRP A 666 14.65 19.18 11.66
C TRP A 666 15.34 17.96 12.28
N GLU A 667 14.67 16.81 12.24
CA GLU A 667 15.33 15.51 12.35
C GLU A 667 16.14 15.26 11.07
N LYS A 668 17.41 14.86 11.21
CA LYS A 668 18.35 14.75 10.08
C LYS A 668 18.74 13.31 9.83
N THR A 669 18.65 12.89 8.58
CA THR A 669 19.09 11.58 8.13
C THR A 669 20.30 11.72 7.21
N TRP A 670 21.36 10.96 7.46
CA TRP A 670 22.46 10.75 6.53
C TRP A 670 22.38 9.34 5.97
N THR A 671 22.22 9.23 4.65
CA THR A 671 22.18 7.94 3.94
C THR A 671 23.39 7.80 3.03
N THR A 672 24.01 6.62 3.04
CA THR A 672 25.03 6.19 2.07
C THR A 672 24.61 4.85 1.46
N ASN A 673 24.74 4.73 0.14
CA ASN A 673 24.36 3.56 -0.64
C ASN A 673 25.49 3.14 -1.60
N LEU A 674 25.68 1.84 -1.76
CA LEU A 674 26.56 1.24 -2.75
C LEU A 674 25.78 0.15 -3.48
N GLY A 675 25.60 0.31 -4.80
CA GLY A 675 24.84 -0.58 -5.66
C GLY A 675 25.71 -1.25 -6.72
N PHE A 676 25.38 -2.49 -7.02
CA PHE A 676 26.01 -3.29 -8.05
C PHE A 676 24.92 -3.89 -8.94
N HIS A 677 24.97 -3.62 -10.23
CA HIS A 677 23.97 -4.05 -11.19
C HIS A 677 24.64 -4.90 -12.27
N PHE A 678 24.28 -6.17 -12.32
CA PHE A 678 24.83 -7.12 -13.28
C PHE A 678 23.73 -7.77 -14.11
N GLY A 679 23.98 -7.89 -15.41
CA GLY A 679 23.13 -8.59 -16.35
C GLY A 679 23.92 -9.71 -17.00
N PHE A 680 23.35 -10.91 -17.08
CA PHE A 680 23.98 -12.09 -17.66
C PHE A 680 23.14 -12.68 -18.79
N TRP A 681 23.78 -12.96 -19.93
CA TRP A 681 23.19 -13.54 -21.15
C TRP A 681 21.90 -12.87 -21.65
N ASN A 682 21.65 -11.60 -21.29
CA ASN A 682 20.36 -10.91 -21.51
C ASN A 682 19.14 -11.64 -20.91
N ARG A 683 19.36 -12.50 -19.92
CA ARG A 683 18.32 -13.36 -19.34
C ARG A 683 18.23 -13.28 -17.83
N LEU A 684 19.30 -12.91 -17.14
CA LEU A 684 19.33 -12.81 -15.68
C LEU A 684 19.87 -11.44 -15.30
N ASN A 685 19.11 -10.69 -14.51
CA ASN A 685 19.55 -9.46 -13.87
C ASN A 685 19.67 -9.68 -12.37
N VAL A 686 20.77 -9.19 -11.80
CA VAL A 686 21.10 -9.24 -10.39
C VAL A 686 21.43 -7.82 -9.95
N ASP A 687 20.62 -7.28 -9.07
CA ASP A 687 20.89 -6.03 -8.37
C ASP A 687 21.24 -6.35 -6.91
N PHE A 688 22.37 -5.86 -6.44
CA PHE A 688 22.82 -5.99 -5.07
C PHE A 688 23.12 -4.60 -4.50
N GLU A 689 22.54 -4.27 -3.36
CA GLU A 689 22.74 -2.96 -2.72
C GLU A 689 23.08 -3.10 -1.24
N LEU A 690 23.96 -2.21 -0.78
CA LEU A 690 24.32 -2.04 0.62
C LEU A 690 24.01 -0.61 1.05
N TYR A 691 23.41 -0.44 2.22
CA TYR A 691 23.10 0.88 2.74
C TYR A 691 23.44 1.05 4.22
N ASN A 692 23.75 2.29 4.58
CA ASN A 692 23.86 2.76 5.95
C ASN A 692 23.10 4.08 6.07
N LYS A 693 22.11 4.10 6.94
CA LYS A 693 21.24 5.23 7.21
C LYS A 693 21.32 5.60 8.68
N ARG A 694 21.79 6.80 8.99
CA ARG A 694 21.94 7.31 10.36
C ARG A 694 20.99 8.49 10.55
N THR A 695 20.09 8.38 11.51
CA THR A 695 19.21 9.48 11.94
C THR A 695 19.79 10.12 13.20
N SER A 696 19.89 11.44 13.23
CA SER A 696 20.30 12.25 14.36
C SER A 696 19.32 13.40 14.58
N ASP A 697 19.38 14.04 15.75
CA ASP A 697 18.46 15.10 16.13
C ASP A 697 16.98 14.62 16.03
N MET A 698 16.73 13.35 16.39
CA MET A 698 15.41 12.73 16.21
C MET A 698 14.33 13.54 16.91
N LEU A 699 13.18 13.69 16.26
CA LEU A 699 12.03 14.33 16.87
C LEU A 699 11.39 13.31 17.83
N MET A 700 11.66 13.47 19.12
CA MET A 700 11.30 12.52 20.17
C MET A 700 10.37 13.17 21.20
N GLN A 701 9.38 12.40 21.67
CA GLN A 701 8.61 12.76 22.86
C GLN A 701 9.42 12.37 24.08
N VAL A 702 10.06 13.36 24.71
CA VAL A 702 10.84 13.17 25.91
C VAL A 702 9.88 13.08 27.10
N PRO A 703 9.81 11.93 27.79
CA PRO A 703 8.95 11.78 28.96
C PRO A 703 9.47 12.65 30.10
N GLN A 704 8.55 13.27 30.84
CA GLN A 704 8.86 14.07 32.02
C GLN A 704 7.85 13.82 33.13
N SER A 705 8.24 14.08 34.37
CA SER A 705 7.34 13.92 35.50
C SER A 705 6.22 14.96 35.45
N TYR A 706 4.97 14.51 35.54
CA TYR A 706 3.82 15.39 35.73
C TYR A 706 3.99 16.32 36.96
N ALA A 707 4.75 15.90 37.97
CA ALA A 707 4.98 16.70 39.17
C ALA A 707 5.93 17.89 38.97
N ASP A 708 6.75 17.89 37.91
CA ASP A 708 7.70 18.99 37.64
C ASP A 708 7.00 20.19 37.00
N LYS A 709 6.28 19.95 35.89
CA LYS A 709 5.69 21.01 35.06
C LYS A 709 4.21 20.84 34.70
N GLY A 710 3.55 19.78 35.18
CA GLY A 710 2.13 19.50 34.88
C GLY A 710 1.90 18.79 33.53
N TYR A 711 2.96 18.41 32.82
CA TYR A 711 2.89 17.71 31.53
C TYR A 711 3.61 16.35 31.62
N GLY A 712 3.18 15.36 30.83
CA GLY A 712 3.80 14.03 30.81
C GLY A 712 4.97 13.86 29.84
N TYR A 713 5.08 14.75 28.85
CA TYR A 713 6.17 14.75 27.86
C TYR A 713 6.35 16.14 27.24
N TYR A 714 7.42 16.32 26.46
CA TYR A 714 7.61 17.45 25.55
C TYR A 714 8.35 16.98 24.29
N TRP A 715 8.24 17.71 23.19
CA TRP A 715 9.00 17.41 21.97
C TRP A 715 10.38 18.05 22.01
N ASP A 716 11.39 17.28 21.61
CA ASP A 716 12.77 17.74 21.48
C ASP A 716 13.50 17.06 20.31
N ASN A 717 14.59 17.67 19.86
CA ASN A 717 15.49 17.10 18.86
C ASN A 717 16.62 16.32 19.54
N ILE A 718 16.36 15.06 19.88
CA ILE A 718 17.30 14.26 20.67
C ILE A 718 17.30 12.78 20.29
N GLY A 719 18.47 12.16 20.41
CA GLY A 719 18.69 10.76 20.13
C GLY A 719 19.24 10.49 18.74
N VAL A 720 19.84 9.30 18.60
CA VAL A 720 20.51 8.84 17.38
C VAL A 720 20.15 7.38 17.12
N MET A 721 19.81 7.06 15.88
CA MET A 721 19.47 5.72 15.43
C MET A 721 20.20 5.38 14.13
N VAL A 722 20.45 4.09 13.89
CA VAL A 722 21.05 3.62 12.64
C VAL A 722 20.30 2.40 12.09
N ASN A 723 20.05 2.42 10.77
CA ASN A 723 19.60 1.29 9.97
C ASN A 723 20.69 0.90 8.98
N ARG A 724 21.09 -0.37 8.99
CA ARG A 724 22.11 -0.92 8.08
C ARG A 724 21.60 -2.20 7.46
N GLY A 725 21.77 -2.33 6.15
CA GLY A 725 21.18 -3.47 5.48
C GLY A 725 21.77 -3.77 4.11
N ALA A 726 21.30 -4.89 3.58
CA ALA A 726 21.61 -5.39 2.26
C ALA A 726 20.32 -5.76 1.53
N GLU A 727 20.27 -5.50 0.24
CA GLU A 727 19.13 -5.75 -0.63
C GLU A 727 19.60 -6.52 -1.86
N VAL A 728 18.85 -7.55 -2.25
CA VAL A 728 19.11 -8.33 -3.45
C VAL A 728 17.83 -8.40 -4.27
N ASN A 729 17.94 -8.15 -5.57
CA ASN A 729 16.88 -8.36 -6.53
C ASN A 729 17.38 -9.22 -7.70
N LEU A 730 16.64 -10.27 -7.97
CA LEU A 730 16.91 -11.25 -9.01
C LEU A 730 15.70 -11.25 -9.95
N SER A 731 15.95 -11.12 -11.25
CA SER A 731 14.91 -11.29 -12.25
C SER A 731 15.49 -12.01 -13.45
N GLY A 732 14.77 -12.99 -13.99
CA GLY A 732 15.25 -13.65 -15.18
C GLY A 732 14.23 -14.44 -15.97
N THR A 733 14.53 -14.58 -17.25
CA THR A 733 13.77 -15.36 -18.23
C THR A 733 14.43 -16.71 -18.38
N VAL A 734 13.86 -17.72 -17.71
CA VAL A 734 14.37 -19.10 -17.68
C VAL A 734 14.23 -19.74 -19.05
N VAL A 735 13.05 -19.59 -19.66
CA VAL A 735 12.75 -20.11 -21.00
C VAL A 735 12.10 -19.01 -21.82
N ALA A 736 12.56 -18.81 -23.04
CA ALA A 736 11.93 -17.96 -24.04
C ALA A 736 12.00 -18.69 -25.38
N THR A 737 10.86 -19.22 -25.80
CA THR A 737 10.67 -19.83 -27.12
C THR A 737 9.50 -19.13 -27.82
N LYS A 738 9.28 -19.44 -29.10
CA LYS A 738 8.19 -18.84 -29.88
C LYS A 738 6.80 -18.97 -29.20
N ASP A 739 6.54 -20.13 -28.59
CA ASP A 739 5.21 -20.48 -28.08
C ASP A 739 5.14 -20.51 -26.54
N PHE A 740 6.29 -20.49 -25.86
CA PHE A 740 6.39 -20.65 -24.41
C PHE A 740 7.43 -19.71 -23.82
N ALA A 741 7.04 -18.93 -22.81
CA ALA A 741 7.94 -18.13 -22.01
C ALA A 741 7.74 -18.39 -20.51
N TRP A 742 8.84 -18.43 -19.76
CA TRP A 742 8.85 -18.58 -18.32
C TRP A 742 9.86 -17.62 -17.72
N SER A 743 9.37 -16.76 -16.82
CA SER A 743 10.19 -15.81 -16.05
C SER A 743 9.99 -16.02 -14.56
N LEU A 744 11.07 -15.75 -13.82
CA LEU A 744 11.13 -15.80 -12.37
C LEU A 744 11.62 -14.45 -11.84
N ASN A 745 11.12 -14.06 -10.68
CA ASN A 745 11.67 -12.95 -9.91
C ASN A 745 11.79 -13.36 -8.43
N ALA A 746 12.79 -12.81 -7.76
CA ALA A 746 12.97 -12.94 -6.33
C ALA A 746 13.65 -11.69 -5.80
N ASN A 747 13.19 -11.18 -4.68
CA ASN A 747 13.83 -10.12 -3.96
C ASN A 747 13.94 -10.48 -2.49
N PHE A 748 14.95 -9.90 -1.86
CA PHE A 748 15.34 -10.18 -0.50
C PHE A 748 15.93 -8.91 0.11
N SER A 749 15.63 -8.67 1.38
CA SER A 749 16.17 -7.55 2.13
C SER A 749 16.45 -7.94 3.57
N TYR A 750 17.57 -7.44 4.08
CA TYR A 750 17.95 -7.49 5.48
C TYR A 750 18.16 -6.08 6.01
N ASN A 751 17.57 -5.75 7.16
CA ASN A 751 17.80 -4.50 7.87
C ASN A 751 18.10 -4.77 9.35
N LYS A 752 19.15 -4.13 9.86
CA LYS A 752 19.47 -4.10 11.28
C LYS A 752 19.30 -2.70 11.83
N ASN A 753 18.35 -2.54 12.75
CA ASN A 753 18.11 -1.31 13.48
C ASN A 753 18.93 -1.29 14.79
N LYS A 754 19.39 -0.11 15.20
CA LYS A 754 20.11 0.07 16.46
C LYS A 754 19.96 1.49 16.98
N ILE A 755 19.59 1.63 18.26
CA ILE A 755 19.63 2.89 19.00
C ILE A 755 21.08 3.16 19.43
N LEU A 756 21.59 4.36 19.14
CA LEU A 756 22.94 4.81 19.51
C LEU A 756 22.92 5.82 20.67
N GLU A 757 21.84 6.58 20.82
CA GLU A 757 21.69 7.61 21.85
C GLU A 757 20.21 7.86 22.16
N LEU A 758 19.89 8.11 23.43
CA LEU A 758 18.56 8.51 23.94
C LEU A 758 18.64 9.86 24.66
N TYR A 759 17.49 10.38 25.07
CA TYR A 759 17.36 11.68 25.73
C TYR A 759 18.13 11.76 27.06
N ASN A 760 18.65 12.96 27.40
CA ASN A 760 19.31 13.24 28.68
C ASN A 760 20.43 12.25 29.07
N GLY A 761 21.04 11.55 28.10
CA GLY A 761 22.07 10.54 28.34
C GLY A 761 21.58 9.24 28.97
N VAL A 762 20.26 9.02 29.08
CA VAL A 762 19.70 7.77 29.61
C VAL A 762 20.13 6.60 28.72
N GLN A 763 20.42 5.46 29.34
CA GLN A 763 20.84 4.25 28.61
C GLN A 763 19.65 3.36 28.26
N GLU A 764 18.54 3.50 28.98
CA GLU A 764 17.36 2.68 28.80
C GLU A 764 16.08 3.43 29.20
N TYR A 765 14.97 3.07 28.56
CA TYR A 765 13.64 3.58 28.87
C TYR A 765 12.59 2.49 28.62
N GLU A 766 11.91 2.06 29.68
CA GLU A 766 10.80 1.10 29.58
C GLU A 766 9.55 1.82 29.07
N MET A 767 8.99 1.31 27.99
CA MET A 767 7.79 1.87 27.40
C MET A 767 6.57 1.29 28.12
N SER A 768 5.84 2.16 28.83
CA SER A 768 4.66 1.75 29.58
C SER A 768 3.61 1.10 28.69
N ALA A 769 3.00 0.01 29.16
CA ALA A 769 1.93 -0.75 28.50
C ALA A 769 2.26 -1.34 27.12
N THR A 770 3.54 -1.45 26.72
CA THR A 770 3.92 -2.04 25.42
C THR A 770 4.70 -3.35 25.52
N SER A 771 5.18 -3.72 26.71
CA SER A 771 6.12 -4.84 26.90
C SER A 771 7.42 -4.68 26.09
N MET A 772 7.84 -3.44 25.83
CA MET A 772 9.08 -3.12 25.12
C MET A 772 9.93 -2.15 25.94
N LYS A 773 11.24 -2.15 25.65
CA LYS A 773 12.19 -1.26 26.32
C LYS A 773 13.20 -0.74 25.30
N LEU A 774 13.34 0.58 25.24
CA LEU A 774 14.38 1.22 24.42
C LEU A 774 15.70 1.11 25.16
N VAL A 775 16.73 0.53 24.54
CA VAL A 775 18.06 0.39 25.15
C VAL A 775 19.14 0.80 24.14
N VAL A 776 20.07 1.66 24.57
CA VAL A 776 21.23 2.03 23.76
C VAL A 776 22.02 0.77 23.44
N GLY A 777 22.24 0.51 22.16
CA GLY A 777 22.91 -0.70 21.69
C GLY A 777 21.98 -1.74 21.05
N HIS A 778 20.67 -1.60 21.24
CA HIS A 778 19.65 -2.58 20.87
C HIS A 778 18.70 -2.07 19.78
N ASP A 779 17.87 -2.98 19.27
CA ASP A 779 16.81 -2.68 18.29
C ASP A 779 15.69 -1.86 18.96
N SER A 780 15.06 -0.93 18.22
CA SER A 780 14.04 -0.05 18.79
C SER A 780 12.71 -0.73 19.12
N GLY A 781 12.50 -1.97 18.67
CA GLY A 781 11.29 -2.75 18.88
C GLY A 781 11.49 -4.02 19.70
N GLU A 782 12.57 -4.10 20.48
CA GLU A 782 12.89 -5.30 21.28
C GLU A 782 11.95 -5.46 22.49
N PHE A 783 11.45 -6.69 22.68
CA PHE A 783 10.54 -7.03 23.78
C PHE A 783 11.29 -7.17 25.12
N TYR A 784 10.65 -6.68 26.19
CA TYR A 784 11.13 -6.71 27.57
C TYR A 784 10.04 -7.33 28.46
N VAL A 785 10.19 -8.61 28.79
CA VAL A 785 9.17 -9.42 29.48
C VAL A 785 9.80 -10.42 30.45
N ASN A 786 8.99 -11.00 31.34
CA ASN A 786 9.37 -12.15 32.15
C ASN A 786 9.43 -13.41 31.28
N ARG A 787 10.32 -14.34 31.63
CA ARG A 787 10.48 -15.62 30.92
C ARG A 787 9.74 -16.72 31.66
N PHE A 788 8.76 -17.34 31.02
CA PHE A 788 7.98 -18.46 31.55
C PHE A 788 8.82 -19.74 31.50
N ALA A 789 8.92 -20.42 32.63
CA ALA A 789 9.70 -21.66 32.79
C ALA A 789 8.85 -22.93 32.65
N GLY A 790 7.53 -22.80 32.61
CA GLY A 790 6.60 -23.92 32.49
C GLY A 790 5.69 -24.05 33.70
N VAL A 791 5.11 -25.23 33.87
CA VAL A 791 4.19 -25.56 34.97
C VAL A 791 4.87 -26.55 35.91
N ASN A 792 4.75 -26.33 37.22
CA ASN A 792 5.25 -27.26 38.21
C ASN A 792 4.39 -28.55 38.24
N PRO A 793 4.94 -29.73 37.90
CA PRO A 793 4.14 -30.96 37.85
C PRO A 793 3.57 -31.40 39.21
N ALA A 794 4.17 -30.97 40.32
CA ALA A 794 3.76 -31.40 41.65
C ALA A 794 2.50 -30.67 42.13
N ASN A 795 2.31 -29.40 41.75
CA ASN A 795 1.22 -28.56 42.28
C ASN A 795 0.48 -27.72 41.23
N GLY A 796 0.92 -27.74 39.97
CA GLY A 796 0.27 -27.04 38.86
C GLY A 796 0.48 -25.53 38.80
N ASP A 797 1.38 -24.97 39.63
CA ASP A 797 1.67 -23.53 39.62
C ASP A 797 2.53 -23.14 38.41
N ALA A 798 2.36 -21.90 37.96
CA ALA A 798 3.22 -21.28 36.96
C ALA A 798 4.62 -21.05 37.53
N LEU A 799 5.64 -21.30 36.71
CA LEU A 799 7.04 -21.06 37.03
C LEU A 799 7.61 -20.02 36.06
N TRP A 800 8.47 -19.15 36.57
CA TRP A 800 9.22 -18.17 35.78
C TRP A 800 10.71 -18.26 36.09
N TYR A 801 11.52 -17.74 35.19
CA TYR A 801 12.93 -17.50 35.46
C TYR A 801 13.12 -16.12 36.09
N THR A 802 13.95 -16.04 37.12
CA THR A 802 14.52 -14.78 37.59
C THR A 802 15.40 -14.16 36.51
N LYS A 803 15.83 -12.91 36.70
CA LYS A 803 16.79 -12.26 35.79
C LYS A 803 18.06 -13.11 35.59
N ASP A 804 18.53 -13.74 36.65
CA ASP A 804 19.75 -14.57 36.67
C ASP A 804 19.53 -16.00 36.14
N GLY A 805 18.28 -16.40 35.86
CA GLY A 805 17.94 -17.70 35.28
C GLY A 805 17.55 -18.78 36.29
N GLU A 806 17.36 -18.43 37.56
CA GLU A 806 16.84 -19.35 38.59
C GLU A 806 15.33 -19.48 38.49
N ILE A 807 14.75 -20.61 38.93
CA ILE A 807 13.29 -20.82 38.88
C ILE A 807 12.61 -20.19 40.10
N THR A 808 11.51 -19.46 39.86
CA THR A 808 10.64 -18.85 40.88
C THR A 808 9.18 -19.11 40.57
N THR A 809 8.32 -19.13 41.60
CA THR A 809 6.85 -19.18 41.48
C THR A 809 6.22 -17.79 41.51
N GLU A 810 7.03 -16.73 41.61
CA GLU A 810 6.58 -15.35 41.66
C GLU A 810 7.05 -14.61 40.41
N MET A 811 6.12 -14.01 39.67
CA MET A 811 6.44 -13.09 38.58
C MET A 811 6.72 -11.70 39.17
N ARG A 812 7.95 -11.21 39.00
CA ARG A 812 8.39 -9.90 39.50
C ARG A 812 8.85 -9.01 38.36
N ASP A 813 8.55 -7.72 38.43
CA ASP A 813 8.96 -6.76 37.40
C ASP A 813 10.49 -6.65 37.26
N GLU A 814 11.23 -6.78 38.36
CA GLU A 814 12.71 -6.75 38.36
C GLU A 814 13.36 -7.95 37.63
N ASP A 815 12.60 -9.02 37.40
CA ASP A 815 13.03 -10.23 36.70
C ASP A 815 12.81 -10.17 35.18
N LYS A 816 12.22 -9.09 34.65
CA LYS A 816 12.07 -8.86 33.20
C LYS A 816 13.45 -8.73 32.52
N VAL A 817 13.55 -9.25 31.30
CA VAL A 817 14.76 -9.17 30.48
C VAL A 817 14.42 -8.84 29.03
N LEU A 818 15.39 -8.27 28.32
CA LEU A 818 15.34 -8.22 26.86
C LEU A 818 15.49 -9.64 26.33
N VAL A 819 14.51 -10.10 25.55
CA VAL A 819 14.43 -11.50 25.10
C VAL A 819 15.08 -11.74 23.74
N GLY A 820 15.70 -10.73 23.11
CA GLY A 820 16.31 -10.84 21.78
C GLY A 820 15.30 -11.00 20.63
N LYS A 821 14.01 -10.75 20.89
CA LYS A 821 12.92 -10.82 19.92
C LYS A 821 12.40 -9.40 19.67
N SER A 822 12.12 -9.06 18.42
CA SER A 822 11.67 -7.71 18.03
C SER A 822 10.39 -7.73 17.19
N MET A 823 9.59 -6.67 17.32
CA MET A 823 8.47 -6.39 16.41
C MET A 823 8.92 -5.94 15.01
N ASN A 824 10.15 -5.42 14.90
CA ASN A 824 10.77 -5.05 13.64
C ASN A 824 11.28 -6.31 12.95
N ALA A 825 10.74 -6.63 11.77
CA ALA A 825 11.24 -7.76 10.99
C ALA A 825 12.60 -7.43 10.34
N PRO A 826 13.69 -8.12 10.69
CA PRO A 826 14.99 -7.87 10.06
C PRO A 826 15.05 -8.44 8.65
N TRP A 827 14.22 -9.44 8.30
CA TRP A 827 14.21 -10.09 6.99
C TRP A 827 12.85 -9.94 6.31
N ALA A 828 12.85 -9.50 5.06
CA ALA A 828 11.65 -9.43 4.23
C ALA A 828 11.98 -9.65 2.76
N GLY A 829 11.01 -10.14 2.00
CA GLY A 829 11.15 -10.28 0.55
C GLY A 829 9.94 -10.89 -0.13
N GLY A 830 10.13 -11.26 -1.39
CA GLY A 830 9.12 -11.92 -2.18
C GLY A 830 9.70 -12.61 -3.39
N PHE A 831 8.93 -13.49 -3.99
CA PHE A 831 9.33 -14.19 -5.20
C PHE A 831 8.10 -14.57 -6.00
N GLY A 832 8.28 -14.77 -7.29
CA GLY A 832 7.18 -15.02 -8.20
C GLY A 832 7.62 -15.67 -9.50
N THR A 833 6.61 -16.12 -10.23
CA THR A 833 6.77 -16.80 -11.50
C THR A 833 5.69 -16.33 -12.47
N ASN A 834 6.07 -16.13 -13.73
CA ASN A 834 5.12 -15.93 -14.82
C ASN A 834 5.42 -16.95 -15.92
N LEU A 835 4.44 -17.76 -16.27
CA LEU A 835 4.46 -18.67 -17.41
C LEU A 835 3.46 -18.18 -18.46
N SER A 836 3.84 -18.22 -19.73
CA SER A 836 2.92 -18.02 -20.85
C SER A 836 3.10 -19.10 -21.89
N TRP A 837 1.99 -19.58 -22.44
CA TRP A 837 1.92 -20.63 -23.44
C TRP A 837 0.71 -20.42 -24.36
N LYS A 838 0.95 -20.08 -25.63
CA LYS A 838 -0.10 -19.93 -26.66
C LYS A 838 -1.37 -19.18 -26.20
N GLY A 839 -1.19 -18.04 -25.54
CA GLY A 839 -2.27 -17.19 -25.03
C GLY A 839 -2.73 -17.53 -23.61
N ILE A 840 -2.43 -18.71 -23.08
CA ILE A 840 -2.60 -19.05 -21.66
C ILE A 840 -1.45 -18.44 -20.87
N SER A 841 -1.74 -17.76 -19.76
CA SER A 841 -0.72 -17.24 -18.85
C SER A 841 -1.06 -17.57 -17.41
N LEU A 842 -0.07 -18.03 -16.65
CA LEU A 842 -0.13 -18.29 -15.22
C LEU A 842 0.88 -17.38 -14.51
N SER A 843 0.43 -16.63 -13.51
CA SER A 843 1.31 -15.84 -12.65
C SER A 843 1.05 -16.14 -11.19
N ALA A 844 2.11 -16.33 -10.41
CA ALA A 844 2.03 -16.49 -8.97
C ALA A 844 3.04 -15.56 -8.27
N GLN A 845 2.62 -14.96 -7.16
CA GLN A 845 3.44 -14.05 -6.36
C GLN A 845 3.34 -14.40 -4.88
N PHE A 846 4.51 -14.56 -4.26
CA PHE A 846 4.68 -14.77 -2.84
C PHE A 846 5.33 -13.56 -2.18
N SER A 847 4.96 -13.32 -0.92
CA SER A 847 5.60 -12.37 -0.02
C SER A 847 5.88 -13.05 1.31
N TRP A 848 6.98 -12.69 1.96
CA TRP A 848 7.35 -13.25 3.25
C TRP A 848 8.09 -12.24 4.13
N VAL A 849 7.96 -12.45 5.44
CA VAL A 849 8.75 -11.77 6.49
C VAL A 849 9.21 -12.82 7.49
N ALA A 850 10.40 -12.65 8.05
CA ALA A 850 10.97 -13.60 9.00
C ALA A 850 11.63 -12.93 10.20
N ASP A 851 11.66 -13.66 11.31
CA ASP A 851 12.15 -13.24 12.63
C ASP A 851 11.41 -12.02 13.16
N ARG A 852 10.09 -12.05 13.01
CA ARG A 852 9.18 -11.01 13.50
C ARG A 852 8.36 -11.58 14.64
N TRP A 853 8.25 -10.82 15.74
CA TRP A 853 7.56 -11.27 16.94
C TRP A 853 6.47 -10.29 17.38
N MET A 854 5.42 -10.80 18.02
CA MET A 854 4.36 -9.97 18.61
C MET A 854 3.75 -10.65 19.83
N ILE A 855 3.22 -9.85 20.76
CA ILE A 855 2.39 -10.35 21.86
C ILE A 855 1.00 -10.67 21.31
N ASN A 856 0.58 -11.93 21.42
CA ASN A 856 -0.78 -12.35 21.07
C ASN A 856 -1.72 -12.13 22.25
N ASN A 857 -2.35 -10.96 22.29
CA ASN A 857 -3.21 -10.57 23.41
C ASN A 857 -4.55 -11.32 23.41
N ASP A 858 -4.98 -11.85 22.28
CA ASP A 858 -6.20 -12.66 22.23
C ASP A 858 -6.08 -13.91 23.12
N ARG A 859 -4.89 -14.50 23.19
CA ARG A 859 -4.62 -15.65 24.08
C ARG A 859 -4.69 -15.29 25.56
N TYR A 860 -4.42 -14.05 25.95
CA TYR A 860 -4.59 -13.62 27.34
C TYR A 860 -6.06 -13.79 27.80
N PHE A 861 -7.02 -13.58 26.91
CA PHE A 861 -8.44 -13.77 27.20
C PHE A 861 -8.91 -15.23 27.00
N ASP A 862 -8.52 -15.86 25.89
CA ASP A 862 -9.00 -17.21 25.55
C ASP A 862 -8.32 -18.31 26.39
N GLU A 863 -7.08 -18.06 26.84
CA GLU A 863 -6.30 -18.93 27.73
C GLU A 863 -6.24 -18.33 29.15
N SER A 864 -7.30 -17.62 29.58
CA SER A 864 -7.31 -16.88 30.86
C SER A 864 -7.18 -17.73 32.11
N ASN A 865 -7.45 -19.04 31.98
CA ASN A 865 -7.36 -20.04 33.04
C ASN A 865 -8.17 -19.71 34.31
N GLY A 866 -9.32 -19.04 34.13
CA GLY A 866 -10.28 -18.74 35.18
C GLY A 866 -10.62 -17.26 35.36
N ARG A 867 -9.82 -16.32 34.82
CA ARG A 867 -10.08 -14.88 34.95
C ARG A 867 -11.32 -14.45 34.14
N TYR A 868 -11.52 -15.05 32.97
CA TYR A 868 -12.62 -14.74 32.05
C TYR A 868 -13.51 -15.96 31.76
N SER A 869 -13.71 -16.82 32.78
CA SER A 869 -14.43 -18.10 32.60
C SER A 869 -15.92 -17.96 32.26
N ALA A 870 -16.49 -16.76 32.34
CA ALA A 870 -17.84 -16.47 31.86
C ALA A 870 -17.94 -16.51 30.32
N TYR A 871 -16.83 -16.32 29.62
CA TYR A 871 -16.75 -16.34 28.16
C TYR A 871 -16.32 -17.70 27.62
N ASN A 872 -16.35 -17.86 26.30
CA ASN A 872 -15.73 -19.01 25.67
C ASN A 872 -14.20 -18.98 25.88
N GLN A 873 -13.56 -20.14 25.78
CA GLN A 873 -12.14 -20.32 26.06
C GLN A 873 -11.51 -21.22 25.01
N SER A 874 -10.18 -21.17 24.92
CA SER A 874 -9.43 -22.03 24.02
C SER A 874 -9.53 -23.49 24.42
N ARG A 875 -9.60 -24.41 23.44
CA ARG A 875 -9.58 -25.86 23.68
C ARG A 875 -8.36 -26.31 24.46
N LYS A 876 -7.24 -25.60 24.33
CA LYS A 876 -6.01 -25.86 25.09
C LYS A 876 -6.24 -25.96 26.60
N LEU A 877 -7.19 -25.21 27.18
CA LEU A 877 -7.48 -25.29 28.62
C LEU A 877 -8.05 -26.65 29.07
N LEU A 878 -8.47 -27.51 28.13
CA LEU A 878 -8.85 -28.90 28.44
C LEU A 878 -7.64 -29.75 28.85
N ASP A 879 -6.45 -29.39 28.37
CA ASP A 879 -5.16 -30.05 28.63
C ASP A 879 -4.37 -29.39 29.79
N ARG A 880 -5.02 -28.51 30.56
CA ARG A 880 -4.43 -27.90 31.76
C ARG A 880 -4.03 -28.93 32.81
N TRP A 881 -3.18 -28.51 33.75
CA TRP A 881 -2.81 -29.35 34.88
C TRP A 881 -4.05 -29.62 35.74
N LYS A 882 -4.34 -30.90 36.04
CA LYS A 882 -5.50 -31.30 36.84
C LYS A 882 -5.11 -32.00 38.14
N LYS A 883 -4.00 -32.74 38.15
CA LYS A 883 -3.52 -33.50 39.32
C LYS A 883 -1.99 -33.61 39.36
N PRO A 884 -1.41 -33.88 40.55
CA PRO A 884 0.03 -34.11 40.67
C PRO A 884 0.55 -35.19 39.73
N GLY A 885 1.62 -34.86 39.00
CA GLY A 885 2.25 -35.72 37.99
C GLY A 885 1.83 -35.45 36.55
N ASP A 886 0.82 -34.60 36.31
CA ASP A 886 0.48 -34.15 34.96
C ASP A 886 1.61 -33.28 34.39
N ILE A 887 2.00 -33.52 33.12
CA ILE A 887 3.02 -32.76 32.39
C ILE A 887 2.33 -31.98 31.27
N THR A 888 2.27 -30.66 31.42
CA THR A 888 1.57 -29.73 30.52
C THR A 888 2.19 -28.34 30.62
N ASP A 889 1.92 -27.47 29.65
CA ASP A 889 2.33 -26.07 29.60
C ASP A 889 1.27 -25.10 30.14
N ILE A 890 0.09 -25.60 30.51
CA ILE A 890 -1.01 -24.79 31.02
C ILE A 890 -1.20 -25.02 32.53
N PRO A 891 -1.04 -23.98 33.37
CA PRO A 891 -1.17 -24.09 34.82
C PRO A 891 -2.55 -24.60 35.27
N ARG A 892 -2.64 -25.02 36.53
CA ARG A 892 -3.93 -25.39 37.13
C ARG A 892 -4.91 -24.23 37.12
N HIS A 893 -6.20 -24.53 37.13
CA HIS A 893 -7.25 -23.52 37.23
C HIS A 893 -7.04 -22.59 38.45
N GLY A 894 -7.24 -21.29 38.24
CA GLY A 894 -7.03 -20.25 39.24
C GLY A 894 -5.62 -19.65 39.23
N VAL A 895 -4.68 -20.22 38.48
CA VAL A 895 -3.40 -19.59 38.14
C VAL A 895 -3.55 -18.89 36.80
N TYR A 896 -3.74 -17.57 36.85
CA TYR A 896 -4.10 -16.79 35.68
C TYR A 896 -2.94 -16.60 34.70
N THR A 897 -3.31 -16.30 33.46
CA THR A 897 -2.35 -15.87 32.44
C THR A 897 -1.91 -14.42 32.70
N GLU A 898 -0.61 -14.18 32.57
CA GLU A 898 0.08 -12.92 32.80
C GLU A 898 0.90 -12.57 31.54
N PHE A 899 1.32 -11.30 31.43
CA PHE A 899 2.10 -10.80 30.29
C PHE A 899 3.58 -11.21 30.37
N ASP A 900 3.84 -12.48 30.08
CA ASP A 900 5.16 -13.07 29.95
C ASP A 900 5.41 -13.55 28.50
N ASP A 901 6.59 -14.13 28.26
CA ASP A 901 6.99 -14.59 26.92
C ASP A 901 6.16 -15.77 26.37
N ARG A 902 5.23 -16.36 27.13
CA ARG A 902 4.29 -17.36 26.62
C ARG A 902 3.32 -16.78 25.59
N LEU A 903 3.01 -15.48 25.73
CA LEU A 903 2.16 -14.72 24.80
C LEU A 903 2.96 -14.17 23.61
N LEU A 904 4.30 -14.22 23.67
CA LEU A 904 5.18 -13.71 22.62
C LEU A 904 5.39 -14.74 21.51
N GLU A 905 4.76 -14.52 20.37
CA GLU A 905 4.72 -15.48 19.26
C GLU A 905 5.52 -15.02 18.03
N ASP A 906 6.05 -16.00 17.30
CA ASP A 906 6.69 -15.82 16.01
C ASP A 906 5.62 -15.53 14.94
N ALA A 907 5.55 -14.27 14.53
CA ALA A 907 4.69 -13.74 13.48
C ALA A 907 5.35 -13.76 12.10
N SER A 908 6.41 -14.54 11.91
CA SER A 908 6.95 -14.82 10.59
C SER A 908 5.90 -15.51 9.72
N PHE A 909 5.86 -15.14 8.44
CA PHE A 909 4.93 -15.76 7.50
C PHE A 909 5.44 -15.77 6.06
N LEU A 910 4.93 -16.72 5.29
CA LEU A 910 4.99 -16.78 3.83
C LEU A 910 3.57 -16.83 3.30
N ARG A 911 3.18 -15.88 2.43
CA ARG A 911 1.83 -15.79 1.86
C ARG A 911 1.87 -15.84 0.34
N LEU A 912 1.02 -16.66 -0.26
CA LEU A 912 0.68 -16.60 -1.68
C LEU A 912 -0.27 -15.42 -1.88
N LYS A 913 0.31 -14.24 -2.14
CA LYS A 913 -0.42 -12.98 -2.27
C LYS A 913 -1.33 -12.99 -3.49
N ASN A 914 -0.86 -13.53 -4.61
CA ASN A 914 -1.65 -13.59 -5.84
C ASN A 914 -1.36 -14.85 -6.65
N LEU A 915 -2.41 -15.46 -7.18
CA LEU A 915 -2.38 -16.50 -8.20
C LEU A 915 -3.40 -16.14 -9.29
N MET A 916 -2.95 -15.98 -10.53
CA MET A 916 -3.81 -15.63 -11.66
C MET A 916 -3.56 -16.58 -12.82
N LEU A 917 -4.65 -17.12 -13.37
CA LEU A 917 -4.68 -17.83 -14.63
C LEU A 917 -5.49 -17.00 -15.63
N SER A 918 -4.93 -16.73 -16.79
CA SER A 918 -5.59 -15.94 -17.83
C SER A 918 -5.45 -16.55 -19.21
N TYR A 919 -6.38 -16.23 -20.09
CA TYR A 919 -6.35 -16.61 -21.49
C TYR A 919 -6.64 -15.40 -22.37
N SER A 920 -5.67 -15.02 -23.18
CA SER A 920 -5.80 -13.99 -24.20
C SER A 920 -6.16 -14.64 -25.53
N PHE A 921 -7.26 -14.18 -26.13
CA PHE A 921 -7.76 -14.76 -27.37
C PHE A 921 -6.82 -14.43 -28.55
N PRO A 922 -6.54 -15.40 -29.45
CA PRO A 922 -5.73 -15.15 -30.64
C PRO A 922 -6.30 -14.05 -31.53
N GLN A 923 -5.43 -13.15 -31.99
CA GLN A 923 -5.81 -12.04 -32.87
C GLN A 923 -6.50 -12.49 -34.17
N GLU A 924 -6.14 -13.66 -34.69
CA GLU A 924 -6.76 -14.24 -35.90
C GLU A 924 -8.28 -14.47 -35.75
N LEU A 925 -8.74 -14.79 -34.53
CA LEU A 925 -10.17 -14.96 -34.24
C LEU A 925 -10.86 -13.60 -34.12
N LEU A 926 -10.20 -12.63 -33.48
CA LEU A 926 -10.77 -11.31 -33.19
C LEU A 926 -10.84 -10.42 -34.42
N ARG A 927 -9.88 -10.50 -35.35
CA ARG A 927 -9.88 -9.73 -36.61
C ARG A 927 -11.16 -9.93 -37.45
N LYS A 928 -11.82 -11.09 -37.33
CA LYS A 928 -13.10 -11.36 -38.01
C LYS A 928 -14.23 -10.45 -37.53
N THR A 929 -14.16 -9.96 -36.30
CA THR A 929 -15.18 -9.09 -35.69
C THR A 929 -15.13 -7.65 -36.20
N ARG A 930 -13.96 -7.20 -36.71
CA ARG A 930 -13.68 -5.81 -37.16
C ARG A 930 -13.93 -4.70 -36.12
N PHE A 931 -14.28 -5.08 -34.89
CA PHE A 931 -14.68 -4.16 -33.82
C PHE A 931 -13.92 -4.43 -32.52
N ILE A 932 -13.58 -5.69 -32.23
CA ILE A 932 -12.86 -6.06 -31.01
C ILE A 932 -11.39 -6.29 -31.34
N ASN A 933 -10.52 -5.52 -30.70
CA ASN A 933 -9.06 -5.62 -30.82
C ASN A 933 -8.44 -6.57 -29.79
N GLY A 934 -9.10 -6.83 -28.66
CA GLY A 934 -8.59 -7.70 -27.62
C GLY A 934 -9.68 -8.27 -26.73
N ILE A 935 -9.56 -9.56 -26.40
CA ILE A 935 -10.35 -10.22 -25.35
C ILE A 935 -9.36 -10.98 -24.47
N ARG A 936 -9.43 -10.75 -23.17
CA ARG A 936 -8.73 -11.53 -22.16
C ARG A 936 -9.72 -11.91 -21.06
N ILE A 937 -9.77 -13.20 -20.74
CA ILE A 937 -10.48 -13.72 -19.57
C ILE A 937 -9.48 -14.18 -18.53
N TYR A 938 -9.80 -14.00 -17.26
CA TYR A 938 -8.93 -14.46 -16.18
C TYR A 938 -9.71 -14.90 -14.95
N ALA A 939 -9.10 -15.80 -14.19
CA ALA A 939 -9.51 -16.20 -12.86
C ALA A 939 -8.32 -15.98 -11.92
N GLN A 940 -8.62 -15.49 -10.72
CA GLN A 940 -7.62 -15.03 -9.79
C GLN A 940 -8.00 -15.39 -8.35
N ALA A 941 -6.99 -15.74 -7.55
CA ALA A 941 -7.10 -15.91 -6.12
C ALA A 941 -6.07 -15.04 -5.39
N GLN A 942 -6.51 -14.32 -4.35
CA GLN A 942 -5.66 -13.51 -3.47
C GLN A 942 -5.60 -14.13 -2.07
N ASN A 943 -4.42 -14.05 -1.41
CA ASN A 943 -4.19 -14.56 -0.06
C ASN A 943 -4.63 -16.04 0.12
N LEU A 944 -4.39 -16.87 -0.92
CA LEU A 944 -4.91 -18.23 -0.96
C LEU A 944 -4.31 -19.13 0.14
N PHE A 945 -3.02 -18.98 0.40
CA PHE A 945 -2.29 -19.74 1.43
C PHE A 945 -1.40 -18.81 2.26
N THR A 946 -1.41 -19.01 3.58
CA THR A 946 -0.48 -18.38 4.52
C THR A 946 0.16 -19.44 5.39
N PHE A 947 1.47 -19.56 5.33
CA PHE A 947 2.27 -20.41 6.20
C PHE A 947 2.82 -19.56 7.33
N THR A 948 2.48 -19.88 8.58
CA THR A 948 2.93 -19.16 9.78
C THR A 948 2.82 -20.07 10.99
N LYS A 949 3.62 -19.79 12.04
CA LYS A 949 3.50 -20.41 13.36
C LYS A 949 2.59 -19.63 14.30
N PHE A 950 2.28 -18.37 13.95
CA PHE A 950 1.40 -17.51 14.72
C PHE A 950 0.03 -18.17 14.88
N SER A 951 -0.49 -18.21 16.09
CA SER A 951 -1.74 -18.91 16.40
C SER A 951 -2.99 -18.07 16.11
N GLY A 952 -2.89 -16.74 16.09
CA GLY A 952 -3.97 -15.82 15.75
C GLY A 952 -4.44 -15.90 14.29
N LEU A 953 -5.49 -15.15 13.96
CA LEU A 953 -6.13 -15.21 12.63
C LEU A 953 -5.24 -14.67 11.51
N ASP A 954 -4.42 -13.65 11.77
CA ASP A 954 -3.50 -13.12 10.77
C ASP A 954 -2.18 -12.63 11.41
N PRO A 955 -1.00 -13.07 10.92
CA PRO A 955 0.31 -12.61 11.42
C PRO A 955 0.77 -11.23 10.90
N GLU A 956 0.01 -10.59 10.00
CA GLU A 956 0.46 -9.40 9.26
C GLU A 956 0.30 -8.08 10.02
N GLY A 957 -0.45 -8.04 11.13
CA GLY A 957 -0.64 -6.82 11.92
C GLY A 957 0.68 -6.21 12.41
N ILE A 958 0.83 -4.88 12.35
CA ILE A 958 2.13 -4.17 12.46
C ILE A 958 2.57 -3.91 13.89
N GLY A 959 1.62 -3.80 14.82
CA GLY A 959 1.89 -3.48 16.22
C GLY A 959 2.78 -4.49 16.94
N ASN A 960 3.30 -4.09 18.10
CA ASN A 960 3.96 -4.97 19.06
C ASN A 960 3.00 -6.01 19.66
N MET A 961 1.69 -5.74 19.59
CA MET A 961 0.65 -6.57 20.16
C MET A 961 -0.49 -6.79 19.15
N TYR A 962 -0.95 -8.03 19.04
CA TYR A 962 -2.11 -8.44 18.26
C TYR A 962 -3.36 -8.39 19.14
N GLN A 963 -4.32 -7.54 18.79
CA GLN A 963 -5.51 -7.29 19.61
C GLN A 963 -6.77 -7.20 18.75
N ALA A 964 -7.63 -8.21 18.76
CA ALA A 964 -8.95 -8.14 18.11
C ALA A 964 -8.88 -7.53 16.69
N GLN A 965 -7.86 -7.89 15.90
CA GLN A 965 -7.63 -7.28 14.59
C GLN A 965 -8.51 -7.94 13.55
N TYR A 966 -9.12 -7.14 12.67
CA TYR A 966 -9.88 -7.65 11.56
C TYR A 966 -8.94 -8.45 10.62
N PRO A 967 -9.21 -9.75 10.37
CA PRO A 967 -8.32 -10.60 9.59
C PRO A 967 -8.37 -10.31 8.08
N MET A 968 -7.26 -10.52 7.38
CA MET A 968 -7.25 -10.37 5.93
C MET A 968 -8.19 -11.37 5.25
N SER A 969 -8.78 -10.95 4.12
CA SER A 969 -9.63 -11.80 3.31
C SER A 969 -8.83 -12.59 2.27
N ARG A 970 -9.30 -13.82 2.00
CA ARG A 970 -9.00 -14.58 0.79
C ARG A 970 -10.08 -14.27 -0.22
N GLN A 971 -9.66 -13.94 -1.44
CA GLN A 971 -10.57 -13.48 -2.49
C GLN A 971 -10.46 -14.36 -3.71
N PHE A 972 -11.59 -14.61 -4.36
CA PHE A 972 -11.68 -15.31 -5.64
C PHE A 972 -12.39 -14.40 -6.63
N THR A 973 -11.73 -14.08 -7.74
CA THR A 973 -12.29 -13.18 -8.75
C THR A 973 -12.18 -13.77 -10.15
N PHE A 974 -13.14 -13.40 -10.99
CA PHE A 974 -13.22 -13.71 -12.40
C PHE A 974 -13.36 -12.41 -13.16
N GLY A 975 -12.56 -12.22 -14.20
CA GLY A 975 -12.55 -10.98 -14.94
C GLY A 975 -12.47 -11.14 -16.45
N LEU A 976 -12.84 -10.04 -17.09
CA LEU A 976 -12.90 -9.86 -18.53
C LEU A 976 -12.32 -8.50 -18.87
N ASP A 977 -11.29 -8.49 -19.70
CA ASP A 977 -10.77 -7.29 -20.35
C ASP A 977 -11.17 -7.31 -21.83
N LEU A 978 -11.77 -6.21 -22.29
CA LEU A 978 -12.10 -5.95 -23.69
C LEU A 978 -11.36 -4.71 -24.17
N THR A 979 -10.78 -4.79 -25.36
CA THR A 979 -10.15 -3.65 -26.04
C THR A 979 -10.74 -3.50 -27.42
N PHE A 980 -11.05 -2.26 -27.83
CA PHE A 980 -11.68 -1.90 -29.10
C PHE A 980 -10.81 -0.97 -29.94
#